data_AF-A0A2G9N8Q0-F1
#
_entry.id   AF-A0A2G9N8Q0-F1
#
_cell.length_a   1.000
_cell.length_b   1.000
_cell.length_c   1.000
_cell.angle_alpha   90.00
_cell.angle_beta   90.00
_cell.angle_gamma   90.00
#
_symmetry.space_group_name_H-M   'P 1'
#
loop_
_entity.id
_entity.type
_entity.pdbx_description
1 polymer ?
#
loop_
_entity_poly.entity_id
_entity_poly.type
_entity_poly.pdbx_seq_one_letter_code
_entity_poly.pdbx_strand_id
1 'polypeptide(L)'
;MRKKMRKIQKSIGDSINDLATFFKTHKKKIMIGIIFLIILTLIFSATYLFGFLQLVTKGDVIISIEPKQSFVLTDKRDPQDISFHVSIENRFACSALCHYTFKDISSNLIIEEADFIGISGTELFKNYRIIPPQKGTGQKAYEFYVQCQNKKELLCFSGEGERVQSSFMTLGYELSDEEKELMDTTKIRFIEYLNNLNLLDQQTQELVQIGVEHQPFFLSSNLNFFVVNLNDSMVLLVNESDALRDLWEKEEILKLDRNLKESEQKLAELNKTAGILQNIIFMKAEEYNTTRLSLQKYKSLLEDIDVTSGAAIITQDIIDVKGLFVTPFVQIVAEFNSHYSLNDTMQKIVDLENKYLVTNNDFKEKINNKIKIGEATINSSTLYSGSVDLKNSVSSFISFCDTLEKNKIELSNEALLFYNSYCLYVPPNPLDLTKYNFTLNTLPKVNVTIVTRVSSEIFVHNPVCCIFEKCEPCCVDSCTTKKELYPLILIHGHAISEESSISYSLGGFDKIRKKLEQDGFIDAGTVLPTETMSLNPEGYLGQFGKPIVVGTTYYIDAYDENGSLVSVPSKSESIKTYAQRLNQSIKLIKQKTGSDKVNILAYSMGGLVTRQYLVDFGEDSVNKVILMGTPNKGISGKIESFCPIIGSQKECVEMTSTSSFMNSLNKIQNNPKKIKMYTFVGRGCNMDGKGGDGISLAESVELSYALNFPIQGACSSDKTLHEELRNIEKYPKVYDTLKTILSQ
;
A
#
# COMPACT_ATOMS: atom_id res chain seq x y z
N MET A 1 -46.01 -100.38 30.05
CA MET A 1 -44.92 -99.39 30.23
C MET A 1 -43.57 -99.97 30.67
N ARG A 2 -43.47 -100.80 31.74
CA ARG A 2 -42.18 -101.30 32.28
C ARG A 2 -41.25 -102.06 31.29
N LYS A 3 -41.79 -102.82 30.33
CA LYS A 3 -40.99 -103.52 29.30
C LYS A 3 -40.32 -102.56 28.30
N LYS A 4 -40.94 -101.40 28.01
CA LYS A 4 -40.41 -100.40 27.06
C LYS A 4 -39.24 -99.62 27.67
N MET A 5 -39.32 -99.29 28.97
CA MET A 5 -38.23 -98.65 29.73
C MET A 5 -36.99 -99.55 29.88
N ARG A 6 -37.15 -100.85 30.13
CA ARG A 6 -36.00 -101.78 30.18
C ARG A 6 -35.26 -101.92 28.85
N LYS A 7 -35.98 -101.81 27.72
CA LYS A 7 -35.39 -101.86 26.37
C LYS A 7 -34.58 -100.59 26.06
N ILE A 8 -35.05 -99.44 26.53
CA ILE A 8 -34.33 -98.15 26.43
C ILE A 8 -33.08 -98.16 27.33
N GLN A 9 -33.20 -98.61 28.59
CA GLN A 9 -32.04 -98.73 29.49
C GLN A 9 -30.95 -99.65 28.94
N LYS A 10 -31.34 -100.78 28.33
CA LYS A 10 -30.38 -101.70 27.69
C LYS A 10 -29.74 -101.08 26.45
N SER A 11 -30.51 -100.42 25.59
CA SER A 11 -29.99 -99.71 24.40
C SER A 11 -29.02 -98.58 24.76
N ILE A 12 -29.27 -97.87 25.87
CA ILE A 12 -28.37 -96.83 26.38
C ILE A 12 -27.11 -97.47 26.96
N GLY A 13 -27.23 -98.55 27.73
CA GLY A 13 -26.08 -99.29 28.28
C GLY A 13 -25.18 -99.89 27.19
N ASP A 14 -25.78 -100.47 26.14
CA ASP A 14 -25.06 -101.01 24.99
C ASP A 14 -24.35 -99.87 24.21
N SER A 15 -25.01 -98.72 24.01
CA SER A 15 -24.38 -97.55 23.36
C SER A 15 -23.22 -96.97 24.18
N ILE A 16 -23.31 -96.97 25.52
CA ILE A 16 -22.23 -96.51 26.40
C ILE A 16 -21.03 -97.46 26.34
N ASN A 17 -21.28 -98.77 26.28
CA ASN A 17 -20.23 -99.78 26.14
C ASN A 17 -19.54 -99.74 24.76
N ASP A 18 -20.31 -99.51 23.69
CA ASP A 18 -19.77 -99.31 22.34
C ASP A 18 -18.91 -98.05 22.26
N LEU A 19 -19.32 -96.97 22.94
CA LEU A 19 -18.50 -95.77 23.06
C LEU A 19 -17.21 -96.05 23.84
N ALA A 20 -17.32 -96.76 24.97
CA ALA A 20 -16.17 -97.11 25.82
C ALA A 20 -15.16 -98.01 25.08
N THR A 21 -15.63 -98.97 24.28
CA THR A 21 -14.78 -99.80 23.42
C THR A 21 -14.18 -98.99 22.29
N PHE A 22 -14.94 -98.12 21.61
CA PHE A 22 -14.42 -97.23 20.58
C PHE A 22 -13.24 -96.37 21.08
N PHE A 23 -13.39 -95.73 22.25
CA PHE A 23 -12.33 -94.96 22.91
C PHE A 23 -11.12 -95.83 23.28
N LYS A 24 -11.32 -97.10 23.64
CA LYS A 24 -10.24 -98.03 23.98
C LYS A 24 -9.44 -98.47 22.74
N THR A 25 -10.12 -98.76 21.63
CA THR A 25 -9.52 -99.23 20.37
C THR A 25 -8.83 -98.09 19.60
N HIS A 26 -9.35 -96.86 19.71
CA HIS A 26 -8.85 -95.69 18.98
C HIS A 26 -8.03 -94.73 19.85
N LYS A 27 -7.73 -95.10 21.10
CA LYS A 27 -7.04 -94.25 22.10
C LYS A 27 -5.79 -93.54 21.54
N LYS A 28 -4.94 -94.26 20.79
CA LYS A 28 -3.75 -93.68 20.14
C LYS A 28 -4.10 -92.66 19.04
N LYS A 29 -5.10 -92.95 18.19
CA LYS A 29 -5.52 -92.04 17.11
C LYS A 29 -6.20 -90.79 17.65
N ILE A 30 -7.03 -90.93 18.69
CA ILE A 30 -7.68 -89.81 19.38
C ILE A 30 -6.62 -88.93 20.07
N MET A 31 -5.64 -89.54 20.75
CA MET A 31 -4.55 -88.81 21.38
C MET A 31 -3.68 -88.05 20.36
N ILE A 32 -3.36 -88.66 19.22
CA ILE A 32 -2.67 -87.99 18.11
C ILE A 32 -3.52 -86.83 17.55
N GLY A 33 -4.82 -87.02 17.39
CA GLY A 33 -5.75 -85.96 16.95
C GLY A 33 -5.80 -84.79 17.92
N ILE A 34 -5.82 -85.04 19.23
CA ILE A 34 -5.78 -83.99 20.27
C ILE A 34 -4.44 -83.25 20.24
N ILE A 35 -3.32 -83.96 20.14
CA ILE A 35 -1.98 -83.35 20.04
C ILE A 35 -1.89 -82.47 18.78
N PHE A 36 -2.39 -82.96 17.64
CA PHE A 36 -2.44 -82.18 16.40
C PHE A 36 -3.29 -80.93 16.56
N LEU A 37 -4.45 -81.02 17.21
CA LEU A 37 -5.31 -79.87 17.49
C LEU A 37 -4.63 -78.84 18.40
N ILE A 38 -3.90 -79.28 19.42
CA ILE A 38 -3.11 -78.42 20.33
C ILE A 38 -1.98 -77.71 19.57
N ILE A 39 -1.26 -78.45 18.71
CA ILE A 39 -0.21 -77.86 17.87
C ILE A 39 -0.81 -76.84 16.90
N LEU A 40 -1.95 -77.16 16.27
CA LEU A 40 -2.64 -76.25 15.36
C LEU A 40 -3.10 -74.96 16.08
N THR A 41 -3.63 -75.09 17.31
CA THR A 41 -4.02 -73.93 18.12
C THR A 41 -2.82 -73.11 18.59
N LEU A 42 -1.70 -73.75 18.95
CA LEU A 42 -0.44 -73.07 19.27
C LEU A 42 0.15 -72.33 18.07
N ILE A 43 0.08 -72.91 16.87
CA ILE A 43 0.51 -72.24 15.64
C ILE A 43 -0.40 -71.05 15.36
N PHE A 44 -1.73 -71.23 15.44
CA PHE A 44 -2.68 -70.13 15.23
C PHE A 44 -2.49 -69.00 16.25
N SER A 45 -2.33 -69.32 17.53
CA SER A 45 -2.10 -68.33 18.57
C SER A 45 -0.73 -67.67 18.44
N ALA A 46 0.33 -68.39 18.03
CA ALA A 46 1.63 -67.81 17.73
C ALA A 46 1.60 -66.91 16.50
N THR A 47 0.89 -67.29 15.43
CA THR A 47 0.69 -66.42 14.26
C THR A 47 -0.17 -65.21 14.56
N TYR A 48 -1.19 -65.36 15.41
CA TYR A 48 -2.03 -64.26 15.88
C TYR A 48 -1.23 -63.32 16.77
N LEU A 49 -0.44 -63.85 17.71
CA LEU A 49 0.45 -63.08 18.59
C LEU A 49 1.56 -62.41 17.78
N PHE A 50 2.14 -63.07 16.79
CA PHE A 50 3.15 -62.49 15.90
C PHE A 50 2.56 -61.38 15.02
N GLY A 51 1.36 -61.60 14.44
CA GLY A 51 0.63 -60.58 13.70
C GLY A 51 0.24 -59.40 14.58
N PHE A 52 -0.21 -59.65 15.80
CA PHE A 52 -0.50 -58.65 16.82
C PHE A 52 0.77 -57.89 17.22
N LEU A 53 1.89 -58.57 17.46
CA LEU A 53 3.19 -57.95 17.75
C LEU A 53 3.68 -57.10 16.57
N GLN A 54 3.54 -57.56 15.32
CA GLN A 54 3.88 -56.75 14.14
C GLN A 54 2.97 -55.54 13.96
N LEU A 55 1.69 -55.65 14.33
CA LEU A 55 0.75 -54.53 14.31
C LEU A 55 1.08 -53.51 15.42
N VAL A 56 1.44 -53.98 16.61
CA VAL A 56 1.80 -53.16 17.79
C VAL A 56 3.15 -52.46 17.62
N THR A 57 4.06 -53.01 16.82
CA THR A 57 5.44 -52.50 16.66
C THR A 57 5.68 -51.67 15.40
N LYS A 58 4.65 -51.50 14.55
CA LYS A 58 4.65 -50.52 13.46
C LYS A 58 3.84 -49.30 13.91
N GLY A 59 4.47 -48.15 14.03
CA GLY A 59 3.72 -46.91 14.21
C GLY A 59 4.58 -45.67 14.32
N ASP A 60 3.94 -44.57 13.94
CA ASP A 60 4.55 -43.27 13.73
C ASP A 60 4.64 -42.43 14.99
N VAL A 61 5.72 -41.64 15.07
CA VAL A 61 5.80 -40.50 16.00
C VAL A 61 4.81 -39.42 15.56
N ILE A 62 4.05 -38.92 16.52
CA ILE A 62 3.06 -37.85 16.34
C ILE A 62 3.57 -36.63 17.11
N ILE A 63 3.59 -35.50 16.42
CA ILE A 63 3.98 -34.20 16.98
C ILE A 63 2.72 -33.33 17.04
N SER A 64 2.44 -32.78 18.23
CA SER A 64 1.42 -31.75 18.43
C SER A 64 2.11 -30.48 18.92
N ILE A 65 1.74 -29.33 18.35
CA ILE A 65 2.23 -28.02 18.76
C ILE A 65 1.01 -27.12 18.99
N GLU A 66 0.91 -26.54 20.18
CA GLU A 66 -0.09 -25.52 20.52
C GLU A 66 0.59 -24.19 20.88
N PRO A 67 0.09 -23.04 20.38
CA PRO A 67 -1.01 -22.93 19.42
C PRO A 67 -0.58 -23.39 18.02
N LYS A 68 -1.48 -23.98 17.23
CA LYS A 68 -1.20 -24.35 15.81
C LYS A 68 -0.94 -23.14 14.94
N GLN A 69 -1.61 -22.05 15.25
CA GLN A 69 -1.47 -20.76 14.60
C GLN A 69 -1.79 -19.68 15.62
N SER A 70 -1.00 -18.61 15.63
CA SER A 70 -1.22 -17.49 16.54
C SER A 70 -1.09 -16.16 15.83
N PHE A 71 -1.93 -15.20 16.24
CA PHE A 71 -1.79 -13.81 15.87
C PHE A 71 -1.77 -13.01 17.17
N VAL A 72 -0.73 -12.20 17.33
CA VAL A 72 -0.56 -11.31 18.47
C VAL A 72 -0.58 -9.89 17.92
N LEU A 73 -1.51 -9.07 18.39
CA LEU A 73 -1.56 -7.64 18.09
C LEU A 73 -1.03 -6.85 19.28
N THR A 74 -0.17 -5.87 19.00
CA THR A 74 0.33 -4.93 20.01
C THR A 74 0.30 -3.51 19.47
N ASP A 75 -0.24 -2.59 20.26
CA ASP A 75 -0.35 -1.16 19.98
C ASP A 75 0.62 -0.33 20.84
N LYS A 76 1.05 -0.85 21.99
CA LYS A 76 1.91 -0.13 22.95
C LYS A 76 3.41 -0.31 22.73
N ARG A 77 3.80 -1.00 21.67
CA ARG A 77 5.19 -1.44 21.42
C ARG A 77 5.79 -2.24 22.58
N ASP A 78 4.94 -2.76 23.46
CA ASP A 78 5.36 -3.55 24.61
C ASP A 78 5.79 -4.94 24.15
N PRO A 79 6.85 -5.51 24.76
CA PRO A 79 7.24 -6.88 24.49
C PRO A 79 6.08 -7.85 24.79
N GLN A 80 5.79 -8.74 23.85
CA GLN A 80 4.74 -9.74 23.96
C GLN A 80 5.32 -11.08 24.36
N ASP A 81 4.65 -11.78 25.28
CA ASP A 81 5.03 -13.12 25.67
C ASP A 81 4.24 -14.15 24.86
N ILE A 82 4.96 -15.12 24.31
CA ILE A 82 4.40 -16.20 23.50
C ILE A 82 4.84 -17.53 24.10
N SER A 83 3.97 -18.52 24.04
CA SER A 83 4.25 -19.85 24.56
C SER A 83 3.92 -20.90 23.53
N PHE A 84 4.77 -21.91 23.44
CA PHE A 84 4.58 -23.09 22.62
C PHE A 84 4.59 -24.31 23.53
N HIS A 85 3.56 -25.14 23.37
CA HIS A 85 3.43 -26.43 24.03
C HIS A 85 3.56 -27.51 22.97
N VAL A 86 4.62 -28.31 23.07
CA VAL A 86 4.88 -29.44 22.20
C VAL A 86 4.61 -30.73 22.95
N SER A 87 3.74 -31.57 22.41
CA SER A 87 3.48 -32.91 22.91
C SER A 87 3.92 -33.94 21.87
N ILE A 88 4.66 -34.96 22.32
CA ILE A 88 5.07 -36.09 21.48
C ILE A 88 4.32 -37.34 21.93
N GLU A 89 3.60 -37.92 20.99
CA GLU A 89 3.06 -39.26 21.12
C GLU A 89 3.83 -40.23 20.24
N ASN A 90 4.17 -41.38 20.81
CA ASN A 90 4.92 -42.40 20.11
C ASN A 90 4.39 -43.79 20.51
N ARG A 91 4.75 -44.83 19.78
CA ARG A 91 4.40 -46.19 20.18
C ARG A 91 5.23 -46.66 21.38
N PHE A 92 4.66 -47.58 22.15
CA PHE A 92 5.30 -48.14 23.34
C PHE A 92 6.68 -48.75 22.98
N ALA A 93 7.71 -48.38 23.75
CA ALA A 93 9.11 -48.77 23.54
C ALA A 93 9.79 -48.26 22.25
N CYS A 94 9.21 -47.27 21.55
CA CYS A 94 9.89 -46.48 20.53
C CYS A 94 10.38 -45.15 21.10
N SER A 95 11.54 -44.68 20.64
CA SER A 95 12.04 -43.34 20.91
C SER A 95 12.32 -42.60 19.60
N ALA A 96 12.05 -41.30 19.56
CA ALA A 96 12.35 -40.44 18.42
C ALA A 96 13.45 -39.45 18.78
N LEU A 97 14.37 -39.20 17.84
CA LEU A 97 15.23 -38.03 17.91
C LEU A 97 14.46 -36.86 17.33
N CYS A 98 14.21 -35.85 18.15
CA CYS A 98 13.48 -34.65 17.77
C CYS A 98 14.40 -33.42 17.82
N HIS A 99 14.12 -32.46 16.96
CA HIS A 99 14.79 -31.17 16.90
C HIS A 99 13.71 -30.09 16.78
N TYR A 100 13.79 -29.05 17.60
CA TYR A 100 12.93 -27.87 17.42
C TYR A 100 13.75 -26.64 17.08
N THR A 101 13.13 -25.72 16.35
CA THR A 101 13.69 -24.43 15.96
C THR A 101 12.61 -23.38 16.12
N PHE A 102 12.90 -22.28 16.81
CA PHE A 102 12.11 -21.07 16.80
C PHE A 102 12.87 -19.98 16.06
N LYS A 103 12.25 -19.39 15.03
CA LYS A 103 12.90 -18.39 14.18
C LYS A 103 11.98 -17.22 13.84
N ASP A 104 12.59 -16.04 13.72
CA ASP A 104 12.01 -14.87 13.06
C ASP A 104 12.21 -15.04 11.55
N ILE A 105 11.16 -15.45 10.84
CA ILE A 105 11.21 -15.63 9.38
C ILE A 105 11.12 -14.31 8.62
N SER A 106 10.79 -13.20 9.28
CA SER A 106 10.91 -11.86 8.68
C SER A 106 12.36 -11.47 8.45
N SER A 107 13.25 -11.82 9.37
CA SER A 107 14.69 -11.49 9.30
C SER A 107 15.59 -12.72 9.08
N ASN A 108 15.01 -13.91 8.98
CA ASN A 108 15.70 -15.21 8.90
C ASN A 108 16.69 -15.44 10.06
N LEU A 109 16.30 -15.02 11.26
CA LEU A 109 17.09 -15.17 12.48
C LEU A 109 16.57 -16.33 13.32
N ILE A 110 17.42 -17.31 13.60
CA ILE A 110 17.13 -18.37 14.58
C ILE A 110 17.21 -17.76 15.97
N ILE A 111 16.10 -17.86 16.71
CA ILE A 111 15.97 -17.37 18.08
C ILE A 111 16.46 -18.44 19.06
N GLU A 112 16.02 -19.68 18.87
CA GLU A 112 16.45 -20.83 19.66
C GLU A 112 16.31 -22.11 18.84
N GLU A 113 17.20 -23.07 19.04
CA GLU A 113 17.06 -24.43 18.53
C GLU A 113 17.66 -25.44 19.51
N ALA A 114 17.09 -26.63 19.61
CA ALA A 114 17.71 -27.73 20.36
C ALA A 114 17.16 -29.10 19.96
N ASP A 115 17.98 -30.13 20.25
CA ASP A 115 17.60 -31.52 20.13
C ASP A 115 17.01 -32.06 21.44
N PHE A 116 16.05 -32.97 21.34
CA PHE A 116 15.49 -33.71 22.46
C PHE A 116 15.08 -35.13 22.04
N ILE A 117 14.87 -36.01 23.02
CA ILE A 117 14.37 -37.36 22.76
C ILE A 117 12.86 -37.37 23.04
N GLY A 118 12.07 -37.68 22.02
CA GLY A 118 10.62 -37.81 22.11
C GLY A 118 10.22 -39.27 22.36
N ILE A 119 9.68 -39.55 23.54
CA ILE A 119 8.92 -40.77 23.86
C ILE A 119 7.43 -40.41 24.02
N SER A 120 6.54 -41.41 24.04
CA SER A 120 5.11 -41.16 24.29
C SER A 120 4.89 -40.42 25.61
N GLY A 121 4.06 -39.37 25.59
CA GLY A 121 3.81 -38.48 26.72
C GLY A 121 4.93 -37.46 26.99
N THR A 122 5.86 -37.24 26.05
CA THR A 122 6.87 -36.17 26.22
C THR A 122 6.20 -34.82 26.03
N GLU A 123 6.32 -33.96 27.04
CA GLU A 123 5.78 -32.59 27.03
C GLU A 123 6.93 -31.58 27.12
N LEU A 124 6.92 -30.60 26.22
CA LEU A 124 7.91 -29.52 26.16
C LEU A 124 7.18 -28.17 26.10
N PHE A 125 7.49 -27.29 27.05
CA PHE A 125 6.95 -25.94 27.11
C PHE A 125 8.06 -24.92 26.85
N LYS A 126 7.82 -24.01 25.92
CA LYS A 126 8.77 -22.95 25.54
C LYS A 126 8.09 -21.60 25.57
N ASN A 127 8.70 -20.66 26.29
CA ASN A 127 8.19 -19.29 26.42
C ASN A 127 9.22 -18.33 25.84
N TYR A 128 8.77 -17.43 24.98
CA TYR A 128 9.62 -16.42 24.36
C TYR A 128 9.01 -15.04 24.56
N ARG A 129 9.88 -14.04 24.60
CA ARG A 129 9.50 -12.63 24.68
C ARG A 129 9.89 -11.95 23.37
N ILE A 130 8.90 -11.60 22.56
CA ILE A 130 9.10 -10.97 21.26
C ILE A 130 8.90 -9.45 21.39
N ILE A 131 9.76 -8.68 20.74
CA ILE A 131 9.75 -7.22 20.82
C ILE A 131 9.26 -6.67 19.47
N PRO A 132 8.18 -5.89 19.44
CA PRO A 132 7.72 -5.26 18.20
C PRO A 132 8.70 -4.17 17.74
N PRO A 133 8.72 -3.83 16.44
CA PRO A 133 9.46 -2.68 15.94
C PRO A 133 9.10 -1.39 16.69
N GLN A 134 10.10 -0.52 16.87
CA GLN A 134 9.93 0.75 17.57
C GLN A 134 9.30 1.84 16.70
N LYS A 135 9.01 1.57 15.43
CA LYS A 135 8.46 2.51 14.45
C LYS A 135 7.62 1.74 13.43
N GLY A 136 6.72 2.46 12.76
CA GLY A 136 5.85 1.93 11.72
C GLY A 136 4.66 1.17 12.29
N THR A 137 3.79 0.80 11.37
CA THR A 137 2.76 -0.22 11.59
C THR A 137 3.03 -1.40 10.65
N GLY A 138 2.48 -2.57 10.95
CA GLY A 138 2.59 -3.71 10.05
C GLY A 138 2.68 -5.05 10.75
N GLN A 139 3.39 -6.00 10.12
CA GLN A 139 3.46 -7.37 10.61
C GLN A 139 4.84 -8.00 10.46
N LYS A 140 5.20 -8.80 11.47
CA LYS A 140 6.31 -9.75 11.41
C LYS A 140 5.79 -11.17 11.53
N ALA A 141 6.52 -12.11 10.96
CA ALA A 141 6.20 -13.52 10.96
C ALA A 141 7.29 -14.30 11.69
N TYR A 142 6.85 -15.29 12.46
CA TYR A 142 7.70 -16.21 13.19
C TYR A 142 7.21 -17.64 12.95
N GLU A 143 8.14 -18.58 13.04
CA GLU A 143 7.84 -19.99 12.91
C GLU A 143 8.47 -20.77 14.06
N PHE A 144 7.65 -21.60 14.69
CA PHE A 144 8.10 -22.62 15.62
C PHE A 144 7.97 -23.98 14.95
N TYR A 145 9.10 -24.62 14.71
CA TYR A 145 9.22 -25.83 13.89
C TYR A 145 9.72 -26.99 14.76
N VAL A 146 9.14 -28.17 14.59
CA VAL A 146 9.60 -29.41 15.24
C VAL A 146 9.67 -30.52 14.19
N GLN A 147 10.82 -31.18 14.14
CA GLN A 147 11.03 -32.38 13.33
C GLN A 147 11.41 -33.55 14.24
N CYS A 148 10.86 -34.74 13.98
CA CYS A 148 11.16 -35.95 14.73
C CYS A 148 11.39 -37.14 13.77
N GLN A 149 12.36 -37.98 14.11
CA GLN A 149 12.63 -39.23 13.42
C GLN A 149 12.76 -40.38 14.43
N ASN A 150 12.00 -41.45 14.22
CA ASN A 150 12.07 -42.65 15.07
C ASN A 150 13.46 -43.30 14.98
N LYS A 151 14.01 -43.67 16.14
CA LYS A 151 15.24 -44.45 16.23
C LYS A 151 14.93 -45.91 15.97
N LYS A 152 15.74 -46.53 15.11
CA LYS A 152 15.63 -47.96 14.82
C LYS A 152 16.14 -48.77 16.01
N GLU A 153 15.22 -49.35 16.77
CA GLU A 153 15.50 -50.16 17.97
C GLU A 153 14.90 -51.58 17.84
N LEU A 154 15.29 -52.52 18.71
CA LEU A 154 14.91 -53.96 18.58
C LEU A 154 13.38 -54.19 18.59
N LEU A 155 12.62 -53.34 19.29
CA LEU A 155 11.16 -53.37 19.38
C LEU A 155 10.48 -52.32 18.49
N CYS A 156 11.25 -51.42 17.88
CA CYS A 156 10.77 -50.37 16.99
C CYS A 156 11.18 -50.70 15.55
N PHE A 157 10.36 -51.50 14.86
CA PHE A 157 10.71 -52.04 13.53
C PHE A 157 10.55 -51.03 12.40
N SER A 158 10.07 -49.81 12.66
CA SER A 158 9.88 -48.79 11.63
C SER A 158 11.07 -47.83 11.53
N GLY A 159 11.83 -47.98 10.43
CA GLY A 159 12.65 -46.89 9.89
C GLY A 159 11.76 -45.95 9.09
N GLU A 160 10.84 -45.27 9.78
CA GLU A 160 9.90 -44.34 9.16
C GLU A 160 10.58 -43.01 8.77
N GLY A 161 9.93 -42.30 7.85
CA GLY A 161 10.40 -40.99 7.41
C GLY A 161 10.30 -39.94 8.51
N GLU A 162 11.07 -38.88 8.36
CA GLU A 162 11.00 -37.68 9.19
C GLU A 162 9.56 -37.15 9.25
N ARG A 163 9.10 -36.84 10.47
CA ARG A 163 7.81 -36.21 10.75
C ARG A 163 8.04 -34.77 11.16
N VAL A 164 7.20 -33.88 10.67
CA VAL A 164 7.38 -32.44 10.82
C VAL A 164 6.08 -31.80 11.24
N GLN A 165 6.15 -30.85 12.17
CA GLN A 165 5.05 -29.94 12.46
C GLN A 165 5.58 -28.52 12.67
N SER A 166 4.81 -27.54 12.22
CA SER A 166 5.11 -26.13 12.39
C SER A 166 3.91 -25.38 12.98
N SER A 167 4.22 -24.35 13.77
CA SER A 167 3.28 -23.33 14.21
C SER A 167 3.71 -22.00 13.62
N PHE A 168 2.81 -21.40 12.85
CA PHE A 168 3.01 -20.08 12.24
C PHE A 168 2.41 -19.01 13.14
N MET A 169 3.21 -18.00 13.45
CA MET A 169 2.80 -16.90 14.30
C MET A 169 3.03 -15.57 13.60
N THR A 170 2.06 -14.68 13.74
CA THR A 170 2.14 -13.30 13.25
C THR A 170 2.13 -12.35 14.43
N LEU A 171 3.07 -11.40 14.44
CA LEU A 171 3.08 -10.25 15.33
C LEU A 171 2.64 -9.03 14.52
N GLY A 172 1.37 -8.63 14.69
CA GLY A 172 0.88 -7.34 14.23
C GLY A 172 1.30 -6.25 15.21
N TYR A 173 1.81 -5.14 14.70
CA TYR A 173 2.17 -3.97 15.51
C TYR A 173 1.54 -2.72 14.92
N GLU A 174 0.91 -1.94 15.80
CA GLU A 174 0.28 -0.67 15.47
C GLU A 174 0.86 0.45 16.34
N LEU A 175 0.57 1.69 15.95
CA LEU A 175 0.76 2.86 16.79
C LEU A 175 -0.22 2.82 17.97
N SER A 176 0.22 3.26 19.14
CA SER A 176 -0.68 3.46 20.28
C SER A 176 -1.67 4.59 20.00
N ASP A 177 -2.77 4.67 20.75
CA ASP A 177 -3.73 5.76 20.59
C ASP A 177 -3.06 7.14 20.78
N GLU A 178 -2.13 7.26 21.73
CA GLU A 178 -1.36 8.48 21.95
C GLU A 178 -0.40 8.80 20.78
N GLU A 179 0.22 7.77 20.18
CA GLU A 179 1.08 7.94 19.01
C GLU A 179 0.29 8.32 17.76
N LYS A 180 -0.90 7.72 17.58
CA LYS A 180 -1.84 8.05 16.49
C LYS A 180 -2.29 9.52 16.61
N GLU A 181 -2.73 9.94 17.80
CA GLU A 181 -3.14 11.33 18.04
C GLU A 181 -2.02 12.33 17.77
N LEU A 182 -0.79 12.03 18.24
CA LEU A 182 0.36 12.87 17.99
C LEU A 182 0.70 12.93 16.50
N MET A 183 0.73 11.78 15.80
CA MET A 183 1.03 11.72 14.38
C MET A 183 0.01 12.49 13.55
N ASP A 184 -1.28 12.36 13.84
CA ASP A 184 -2.35 13.08 13.14
C ASP A 184 -2.26 14.59 13.37
N THR A 185 -2.04 15.01 14.62
CA THR A 185 -1.91 16.43 14.99
C THR A 185 -0.68 17.06 14.33
N THR A 186 0.47 16.39 14.42
CA THR A 186 1.71 16.87 13.80
C THR A 186 1.63 16.88 12.28
N LYS A 187 0.95 15.90 11.65
CA LYS A 187 0.72 15.86 10.21
C LYS A 187 -0.05 17.09 9.71
N ILE A 188 -1.15 17.44 10.36
CA ILE A 188 -1.98 18.59 9.98
C ILE A 188 -1.15 19.88 10.05
N ARG A 189 -0.47 20.10 11.18
CA ARG A 189 0.41 21.27 11.37
C ARG A 189 1.54 21.30 10.37
N PHE A 190 2.14 20.16 10.04
CA PHE A 190 3.26 20.10 9.11
C PHE A 190 2.83 20.47 7.68
N ILE A 191 1.67 19.97 7.22
CA ILE A 191 1.10 20.35 5.93
C ILE A 191 0.76 21.85 5.91
N GLU A 192 0.17 22.38 6.98
CA GLU A 192 -0.13 23.81 7.10
C GLU A 192 1.14 24.66 7.04
N TYR A 193 2.19 24.26 7.77
CA TYR A 193 3.51 24.88 7.73
C TYR A 193 4.09 24.89 6.31
N LEU A 194 4.09 23.76 5.60
CA LEU A 194 4.61 23.67 4.23
C LEU A 194 3.85 24.56 3.25
N ASN A 195 2.51 24.64 3.39
CA ASN A 195 1.69 25.52 2.58
C ASN A 195 2.00 27.01 2.83
N ASN A 196 2.11 27.39 4.10
CA ASN A 196 2.44 28.77 4.49
C ASN A 196 3.87 29.16 4.08
N LEU A 197 4.82 28.22 4.19
CA LEU A 197 6.19 28.39 3.73
C LEU A 197 6.23 28.60 2.21
N ASN A 198 5.51 27.77 1.45
CA ASN A 198 5.42 27.93 0.00
C ASN A 198 4.84 29.31 -0.36
N LEU A 199 3.74 29.74 0.28
CA LEU A 199 3.16 31.06 0.02
C LEU A 199 4.14 32.20 0.30
N LEU A 200 4.85 32.16 1.44
CA LEU A 200 5.85 33.17 1.78
C LEU A 200 7.06 33.14 0.83
N ASP A 201 7.45 31.96 0.36
CA ASP A 201 8.53 31.81 -0.61
C ASP A 201 8.18 32.49 -1.94
N GLN A 202 6.94 32.30 -2.42
CA GLN A 202 6.42 32.96 -3.61
C GLN A 202 6.41 34.49 -3.44
N GLN A 203 5.89 34.98 -2.31
CA GLN A 203 5.91 36.41 -1.99
C GLN A 203 7.34 36.97 -1.92
N THR A 204 8.28 36.22 -1.37
CA THR A 204 9.68 36.65 -1.28
C THR A 204 10.33 36.72 -2.66
N GLN A 205 10.07 35.75 -3.55
CA GLN A 205 10.53 35.78 -4.93
C GLN A 205 9.96 36.97 -5.71
N GLU A 206 8.67 37.29 -5.51
CA GLU A 206 8.05 38.50 -6.06
C GLU A 206 8.80 39.76 -5.62
N LEU A 207 9.07 39.91 -4.31
CA LEU A 207 9.79 41.06 -3.76
C LEU A 207 11.22 41.18 -4.30
N VAL A 208 11.92 40.05 -4.46
CA VAL A 208 13.26 40.01 -5.06
C VAL A 208 13.22 40.47 -6.52
N GLN A 209 12.27 39.97 -7.30
CA GLN A 209 12.17 40.32 -8.71
C GLN A 209 11.78 41.80 -8.91
N ILE A 210 10.84 42.32 -8.11
CA ILE A 210 10.52 43.76 -8.05
C ILE A 210 11.78 44.57 -7.71
N GLY A 211 12.59 44.08 -6.76
CA GLY A 211 13.86 44.69 -6.38
C GLY A 211 14.87 44.79 -7.52
N VAL A 212 15.01 43.73 -8.31
CA VAL A 212 15.92 43.66 -9.46
C VAL A 212 15.44 44.55 -10.61
N GLU A 213 14.17 44.48 -10.99
CA GLU A 213 13.61 45.26 -12.11
C GLU A 213 13.54 46.76 -11.81
N HIS A 214 13.47 47.14 -10.53
CA HIS A 214 13.48 48.53 -10.07
C HIS A 214 14.74 48.87 -9.28
N GLN A 215 15.89 48.29 -9.65
CA GLN A 215 17.15 48.41 -8.91
C GLN A 215 17.47 49.83 -8.40
N PRO A 216 17.38 50.89 -9.21
CA PRO A 216 17.82 52.18 -8.71
C PRO A 216 16.80 52.80 -7.71
N PHE A 217 15.51 52.43 -7.76
CA PHE A 217 14.49 52.79 -6.76
C PHE A 217 14.72 52.07 -5.41
N PHE A 218 15.21 50.82 -5.46
CA PHE A 218 15.58 50.05 -4.27
C PHE A 218 16.91 50.52 -3.65
N LEU A 219 17.88 50.95 -4.47
CA LEU A 219 19.18 51.47 -4.01
C LEU A 219 19.04 52.79 -3.25
N SER A 220 18.20 53.72 -3.72
CA SER A 220 17.98 55.00 -3.02
C SER A 220 17.32 54.85 -1.65
N SER A 221 16.69 53.70 -1.39
CA SER A 221 15.89 53.44 -0.19
C SER A 221 16.53 52.41 0.75
N ASN A 222 17.75 51.93 0.45
CA ASN A 222 18.42 50.81 1.16
C ASN A 222 17.57 49.52 1.26
N LEU A 223 16.54 49.36 0.42
CA LEU A 223 15.60 48.23 0.49
C LEU A 223 16.21 46.94 0.00
N ASN A 224 17.20 47.03 -0.90
CA ASN A 224 17.88 45.86 -1.46
C ASN A 224 18.51 44.97 -0.37
N PHE A 225 19.12 45.56 0.65
CA PHE A 225 19.71 44.81 1.77
C PHE A 225 18.67 43.97 2.51
N PHE A 226 17.50 44.54 2.80
CA PHE A 226 16.45 43.83 3.52
C PHE A 226 15.81 42.72 2.69
N VAL A 227 15.61 42.94 1.39
CA VAL A 227 15.05 41.92 0.49
C VAL A 227 16.02 40.75 0.30
N VAL A 228 17.33 41.02 0.17
CA VAL A 228 18.36 39.97 0.09
C VAL A 228 18.40 39.16 1.39
N ASN A 229 18.44 39.81 2.55
CA ASN A 229 18.45 39.09 3.84
C ASN A 229 17.17 38.27 4.07
N LEU A 230 16.00 38.78 3.64
CA LEU A 230 14.75 38.02 3.68
C LEU A 230 14.86 36.77 2.81
N ASN A 231 15.34 36.90 1.57
CA ASN A 231 15.52 35.77 0.67
C ASN A 231 16.52 34.74 1.21
N ASP A 232 17.65 35.17 1.75
CA ASP A 232 18.65 34.26 2.35
C ASP A 232 18.06 33.50 3.55
N SER A 233 17.31 34.19 4.41
CA SER A 233 16.61 33.57 5.54
C SER A 233 15.53 32.57 5.07
N MET A 234 14.82 32.90 3.98
CA MET A 234 13.84 31.99 3.37
C MET A 234 14.50 30.74 2.81
N VAL A 235 15.64 30.86 2.12
CA VAL A 235 16.39 29.70 1.61
C VAL A 235 16.81 28.77 2.75
N LEU A 236 17.27 29.33 3.88
CA LEU A 236 17.59 28.52 5.07
C LEU A 236 16.36 27.79 5.60
N LEU A 237 15.21 28.47 5.69
CA LEU A 237 13.97 27.86 6.18
C LEU A 237 13.44 26.77 5.23
N VAL A 238 13.60 26.94 3.91
CA VAL A 238 13.29 25.91 2.91
C VAL A 238 14.18 24.67 3.13
N ASN A 239 15.48 24.84 3.34
CA ASN A 239 16.39 23.72 3.65
C ASN A 239 16.05 23.06 5.01
N GLU A 240 15.63 23.84 6.02
CA GLU A 240 15.14 23.28 7.29
C GLU A 240 13.88 22.43 7.06
N SER A 241 12.99 22.84 6.16
CA SER A 241 11.77 22.08 5.82
C SER A 241 12.09 20.70 5.23
N ASP A 242 13.17 20.56 4.46
CA ASP A 242 13.63 19.26 3.96
C ASP A 242 14.09 18.35 5.10
N ALA A 243 14.76 18.90 6.12
CA ALA A 243 15.12 18.13 7.31
C ALA A 243 13.87 17.68 8.11
N LEU A 244 12.81 18.49 8.15
CA LEU A 244 11.52 18.10 8.75
C LEU A 244 10.84 16.98 7.94
N ARG A 245 10.92 17.04 6.60
CA ARG A 245 10.41 15.97 5.73
C ARG A 245 11.12 14.65 6.01
N ASP A 246 12.43 14.71 6.17
CA ASP A 246 13.26 13.55 6.52
C ASP A 246 12.86 12.94 7.87
N LEU A 247 12.50 13.77 8.86
CA LEU A 247 11.99 13.30 10.16
C LEU A 247 10.59 12.67 10.04
N TRP A 248 9.72 13.24 9.20
CA TRP A 248 8.41 12.66 8.89
C TRP A 248 8.58 11.27 8.24
N GLU A 249 9.38 11.17 7.18
CA GLU A 249 9.65 9.91 6.48
C GLU A 249 10.23 8.82 7.39
N LYS A 250 11.08 9.20 8.35
CA LYS A 250 11.68 8.29 9.34
C LYS A 250 10.80 8.05 10.58
N GLU A 251 9.56 8.56 10.58
CA GLU A 251 8.61 8.49 11.68
C GLU A 251 9.17 8.96 13.03
N GLU A 252 10.01 10.01 13.02
CA GLU A 252 10.55 10.62 14.23
C GLU A 252 9.64 11.73 14.76
N ILE A 253 8.35 11.38 14.97
CA ILE A 253 7.27 12.34 15.21
C ILE A 253 7.55 13.27 16.41
N LEU A 254 8.12 12.76 17.51
CA LEU A 254 8.47 13.59 18.68
C LEU A 254 9.60 14.62 18.41
N LYS A 255 10.51 14.32 17.49
CA LYS A 255 11.54 15.28 17.07
C LYS A 255 10.96 16.25 16.05
N LEU A 256 10.15 15.74 15.12
CA LEU A 256 9.43 16.54 14.14
C LEU A 256 8.56 17.59 14.83
N ASP A 257 7.71 17.22 15.78
CA ASP A 257 6.81 18.15 16.47
C ASP A 257 7.57 19.30 17.15
N ARG A 258 8.69 18.98 17.82
CA ARG A 258 9.54 19.98 18.47
C ARG A 258 10.21 20.92 17.46
N ASN A 259 10.82 20.38 16.42
CA ASN A 259 11.53 21.17 15.40
C ASN A 259 10.55 21.96 14.52
N LEU A 260 9.36 21.42 14.27
CA LEU A 260 8.28 22.07 13.56
C LEU A 260 7.82 23.32 14.31
N LYS A 261 7.66 23.23 15.64
CA LYS A 261 7.29 24.39 16.47
C LYS A 261 8.29 25.54 16.37
N GLU A 262 9.59 25.23 16.36
CA GLU A 262 10.64 26.25 16.15
C GLU A 262 10.56 26.86 14.75
N SER A 263 10.35 26.01 13.73
CA SER A 263 10.26 26.44 12.33
C SER A 263 9.01 27.29 12.05
N GLU A 264 7.88 26.97 12.69
CA GLU A 264 6.65 27.77 12.66
C GLU A 264 6.88 29.18 13.22
N GLN A 265 7.67 29.32 14.29
CA GLN A 265 8.02 30.62 14.87
C GLN A 265 8.89 31.44 13.92
N LYS A 266 9.95 30.84 13.35
CA LYS A 266 10.78 31.48 12.33
C LYS A 266 9.95 31.92 11.12
N LEU A 267 9.05 31.06 10.65
CA LEU A 267 8.15 31.37 9.53
C LEU A 267 7.26 32.58 9.84
N ALA A 268 6.69 32.64 11.04
CA ALA A 268 5.84 33.77 11.46
C ALA A 268 6.63 35.09 11.53
N GLU A 269 7.88 35.06 12.01
CA GLU A 269 8.77 36.22 12.05
C GLU A 269 9.16 36.71 10.65
N LEU A 270 9.49 35.78 9.74
CA LEU A 270 9.80 36.12 8.34
C LEU A 270 8.56 36.64 7.61
N ASN A 271 7.39 36.05 7.83
CA ASN A 271 6.13 36.53 7.25
C ASN A 271 5.82 37.97 7.68
N LYS A 272 6.01 38.29 8.97
CA LYS A 272 5.89 39.66 9.47
C LYS A 272 6.89 40.61 8.80
N THR A 273 8.13 40.17 8.62
CA THR A 273 9.19 40.96 7.97
C THR A 273 8.86 41.23 6.50
N ALA A 274 8.39 40.22 5.77
CA ALA A 274 7.94 40.34 4.38
C ALA A 274 6.77 41.31 4.25
N GLY A 275 5.75 41.22 5.13
CA GLY A 275 4.62 42.15 5.13
C GLY A 275 5.03 43.59 5.41
N ILE A 276 5.98 43.83 6.32
CA ILE A 276 6.54 45.16 6.55
C ILE A 276 7.25 45.69 5.29
N LEU A 277 8.08 44.86 4.64
CA LEU A 277 8.80 45.25 3.43
C LEU A 277 7.84 45.54 2.28
N GLN A 278 6.83 44.71 2.09
CA GLN A 278 5.79 44.92 1.07
C GLN A 278 5.09 46.27 1.27
N ASN A 279 4.71 46.61 2.51
CA ASN A 279 4.10 47.90 2.82
C ASN A 279 5.04 49.08 2.53
N ILE A 280 6.32 48.97 2.86
CA ILE A 280 7.31 50.03 2.57
C ILE A 280 7.47 50.21 1.06
N ILE A 281 7.58 49.12 0.31
CA ILE A 281 7.68 49.14 -1.16
C ILE A 281 6.43 49.78 -1.77
N PHE A 282 5.24 49.41 -1.29
CA PHE A 282 3.98 49.98 -1.74
C PHE A 282 3.90 51.49 -1.50
N MET A 283 4.18 51.95 -0.27
CA MET A 283 4.19 53.38 0.06
C MET A 283 5.18 54.17 -0.82
N LYS A 284 6.37 53.59 -1.06
CA LYS A 284 7.39 54.23 -1.90
C LYS A 284 6.98 54.29 -3.38
N ALA A 285 6.28 53.27 -3.88
CA ALA A 285 5.74 53.27 -5.24
C ALA A 285 4.62 54.30 -5.40
N GLU A 286 3.78 54.49 -4.37
CA GLU A 286 2.75 55.54 -4.34
C GLU A 286 3.37 56.95 -4.32
N GLU A 287 4.42 57.16 -3.51
CA GLU A 287 5.19 58.40 -3.48
C GLU A 287 5.76 58.72 -4.88
N TYR A 288 6.40 57.74 -5.54
CA TYR A 288 6.93 57.89 -6.89
C TYR A 288 5.85 58.28 -7.90
N ASN A 289 4.70 57.61 -7.86
CA ASN A 289 3.59 57.91 -8.76
C ASN A 289 3.01 59.31 -8.52
N THR A 290 2.92 59.73 -7.26
CA THR A 290 2.45 61.07 -6.90
C THR A 290 3.40 62.14 -7.43
N THR A 291 4.71 61.98 -7.23
CA THR A 291 5.73 62.89 -7.78
C THR A 291 5.67 62.94 -9.31
N ARG A 292 5.50 61.78 -9.96
CA ARG A 292 5.34 61.69 -11.42
C ARG A 292 4.12 62.48 -11.91
N LEU A 293 2.97 62.37 -11.23
CA LEU A 293 1.75 63.10 -11.58
C LEU A 293 1.92 64.61 -11.41
N SER A 294 2.60 65.06 -10.35
CA SER A 294 2.94 66.49 -10.16
C SER A 294 3.84 67.01 -11.28
N LEU A 295 4.88 66.24 -11.67
CA LEU A 295 5.73 66.58 -12.81
C LEU A 295 4.94 66.62 -14.13
N GLN A 296 3.98 65.72 -14.33
CA GLN A 296 3.10 65.75 -15.50
C GLN A 296 2.22 67.00 -15.53
N LYS A 297 1.63 67.37 -14.40
CA LYS A 297 0.83 68.59 -14.28
C LYS A 297 1.66 69.83 -14.61
N TYR A 298 2.90 69.91 -14.10
CA TYR A 298 3.79 71.02 -14.39
C TYR A 298 4.23 71.06 -15.86
N LYS A 299 4.50 69.90 -16.47
CA LYS A 299 4.76 69.80 -17.91
C LYS A 299 3.60 70.40 -18.72
N SER A 300 2.35 70.06 -18.41
CA SER A 300 1.19 70.64 -19.08
C SER A 300 1.10 72.15 -18.89
N LEU A 301 1.45 72.68 -17.71
CA LEU A 301 1.52 74.14 -17.49
C LEU A 301 2.59 74.82 -18.37
N LEU A 302 3.73 74.18 -18.61
CA LEU A 302 4.76 74.70 -19.53
C LEU A 302 4.31 74.66 -21.00
N GLU A 303 3.59 73.60 -21.40
CA GLU A 303 3.02 73.48 -22.75
C GLU A 303 1.95 74.56 -23.01
N ASP A 304 1.13 74.93 -22.00
CA ASP A 304 0.17 76.02 -22.12
C ASP A 304 0.81 77.40 -22.34
N ILE A 305 2.02 77.63 -21.79
CA ILE A 305 2.81 78.87 -22.01
C ILE A 305 3.28 78.95 -23.46
N ASP A 306 3.70 77.84 -24.06
CA ASP A 306 4.12 77.79 -25.46
C ASP A 306 2.99 78.26 -26.38
N VAL A 307 1.75 77.78 -26.13
CA VAL A 307 0.55 78.16 -26.90
C VAL A 307 0.17 79.64 -26.71
N THR A 308 0.36 80.21 -25.52
CA THR A 308 0.06 81.63 -25.26
C THR A 308 1.17 82.59 -25.70
N SER A 309 2.42 82.12 -25.81
CA SER A 309 3.57 82.93 -26.21
C SER A 309 3.67 83.22 -27.72
N GLY A 310 2.84 82.55 -28.53
CA GLY A 310 2.73 82.84 -29.97
C GLY A 310 2.20 84.25 -30.29
N ALA A 311 1.60 84.96 -29.34
CA ALA A 311 1.09 86.32 -29.54
C ALA A 311 1.77 87.31 -28.60
N ALA A 312 2.70 88.11 -29.15
CA ALA A 312 3.24 89.35 -28.58
C ALA A 312 4.16 89.25 -27.33
N ILE A 313 5.35 88.66 -27.46
CA ILE A 313 6.37 88.67 -26.39
C ILE A 313 7.75 89.10 -26.92
N ILE A 314 8.43 89.96 -26.15
CA ILE A 314 9.78 90.48 -26.40
C ILE A 314 10.83 89.36 -26.16
N THR A 315 11.89 89.31 -26.98
CA THR A 315 12.98 88.33 -26.93
C THR A 315 13.53 88.02 -25.52
N GLN A 316 13.58 89.01 -24.62
CA GLN A 316 14.11 88.84 -23.27
C GLN A 316 13.20 87.99 -22.36
N ASP A 317 11.88 88.13 -22.47
CA ASP A 317 10.92 87.38 -21.64
C ASP A 317 10.94 85.88 -22.00
N ILE A 318 11.18 85.53 -23.27
CA ILE A 318 11.36 84.13 -23.73
C ILE A 318 12.68 83.54 -23.18
N ILE A 319 13.75 84.34 -23.15
CA ILE A 319 15.04 83.93 -22.55
C ILE A 319 14.85 83.68 -21.05
N ASP A 320 14.11 84.54 -20.36
CA ASP A 320 13.84 84.41 -18.93
C ASP A 320 12.95 83.18 -18.64
N VAL A 321 11.91 82.92 -19.45
CA VAL A 321 11.09 81.70 -19.31
C VAL A 321 11.93 80.43 -19.51
N LYS A 322 12.80 80.44 -20.52
CA LYS A 322 13.71 79.32 -20.80
C LYS A 322 14.72 79.11 -19.67
N GLY A 323 15.30 80.18 -19.13
CA GLY A 323 16.32 80.12 -18.08
C GLY A 323 15.76 79.79 -16.70
N LEU A 324 14.60 80.35 -16.34
CA LEU A 324 14.01 80.24 -15.01
C LEU A 324 13.08 79.03 -14.84
N PHE A 325 12.49 78.51 -15.92
CA PHE A 325 11.50 77.42 -15.82
C PHE A 325 11.88 76.19 -16.65
N VAL A 326 12.17 76.35 -17.94
CA VAL A 326 12.44 75.19 -18.82
C VAL A 326 13.73 74.46 -18.41
N THR A 327 14.83 75.19 -18.22
CA THR A 327 16.13 74.58 -17.87
C THR A 327 16.10 73.89 -16.49
N PRO A 328 15.57 74.53 -15.42
CA PRO A 328 15.42 73.87 -14.12
C PRO A 328 14.46 72.67 -14.16
N PHE A 329 13.36 72.74 -14.91
CA PHE A 329 12.44 71.62 -15.03
C PHE A 329 13.06 70.43 -15.74
N VAL A 330 13.83 70.64 -16.82
CA VAL A 330 14.58 69.57 -17.49
C VAL A 330 15.59 68.93 -16.53
N GLN A 331 16.25 69.73 -15.68
CA GLN A 331 17.13 69.19 -14.65
C GLN A 331 16.37 68.35 -13.62
N ILE A 332 15.21 68.79 -13.15
CA ILE A 332 14.37 68.03 -12.23
C ILE A 332 13.85 66.73 -12.87
N VAL A 333 13.44 66.76 -14.14
CA VAL A 333 13.03 65.55 -14.88
C VAL A 333 14.20 64.58 -15.03
N ALA A 334 15.40 65.10 -15.34
CA ALA A 334 16.61 64.28 -15.41
C ALA A 334 16.94 63.67 -14.04
N GLU A 335 16.88 64.44 -12.96
CA GLU A 335 17.10 63.97 -11.58
C GLU A 335 16.06 62.94 -11.13
N PHE A 336 14.78 63.17 -11.42
CA PHE A 336 13.69 62.23 -11.14
C PHE A 336 13.91 60.90 -11.86
N ASN A 337 14.34 60.95 -13.13
CA ASN A 337 14.64 59.76 -13.92
C ASN A 337 15.99 59.11 -13.55
N SER A 338 16.93 59.85 -12.94
CA SER A 338 18.28 59.40 -12.59
C SER A 338 18.49 59.07 -11.10
N HIS A 339 17.42 59.10 -10.31
CA HIS A 339 17.34 58.71 -8.89
C HIS A 339 17.93 59.71 -7.90
N TYR A 340 17.06 60.62 -7.45
CA TYR A 340 17.30 61.47 -6.29
C TYR A 340 16.01 61.60 -5.46
N SER A 341 16.16 61.70 -4.14
CA SER A 341 15.11 61.85 -3.12
C SER A 341 13.78 62.42 -3.67
N LEU A 342 12.72 61.62 -3.62
CA LEU A 342 11.37 62.03 -4.07
C LEU A 342 10.89 63.28 -3.30
N ASN A 343 11.24 63.38 -2.01
CA ASN A 343 10.97 64.56 -1.20
C ASN A 343 11.72 65.81 -1.70
N ASP A 344 13.01 65.69 -2.04
CA ASP A 344 13.78 66.84 -2.54
C ASP A 344 13.28 67.26 -3.92
N THR A 345 12.91 66.29 -4.76
CA THR A 345 12.29 66.52 -6.06
C THR A 345 10.96 67.24 -5.91
N MET A 346 10.10 66.79 -4.98
CA MET A 346 8.83 67.45 -4.67
C MET A 346 9.03 68.88 -4.16
N GLN A 347 10.01 69.12 -3.30
CA GLN A 347 10.31 70.46 -2.82
C GLN A 347 10.78 71.37 -3.95
N LYS A 348 11.66 70.88 -4.84
CA LYS A 348 12.09 71.61 -6.03
C LYS A 348 10.93 71.91 -6.98
N ILE A 349 9.97 70.99 -7.13
CA ILE A 349 8.74 71.23 -7.91
C ILE A 349 7.91 72.36 -7.28
N VAL A 350 7.67 72.30 -5.97
CA VAL A 350 6.91 73.34 -5.25
C VAL A 350 7.59 74.70 -5.34
N ASP A 351 8.92 74.75 -5.21
CA ASP A 351 9.69 75.99 -5.34
C ASP A 351 9.62 76.57 -6.76
N LEU A 352 9.65 75.70 -7.79
CA LEU A 352 9.45 76.11 -9.18
C LEU A 352 8.01 76.57 -9.45
N GLU A 353 7.00 75.90 -8.91
CA GLU A 353 5.59 76.30 -9.02
C GLU A 353 5.36 77.68 -8.40
N ASN A 354 5.91 77.93 -7.20
CA ASN A 354 5.81 79.22 -6.53
C ASN A 354 6.51 80.33 -7.34
N LYS A 355 7.72 80.07 -7.87
CA LYS A 355 8.43 81.02 -8.76
C LYS A 355 7.64 81.29 -10.03
N TYR A 356 7.01 80.26 -10.59
CA TYR A 356 6.19 80.36 -11.80
C TYR A 356 4.95 81.22 -11.57
N LEU A 357 4.21 80.98 -10.48
CA LEU A 357 3.01 81.77 -10.14
C LEU A 357 3.33 83.26 -9.95
N VAL A 358 4.42 83.58 -9.26
CA VAL A 358 4.86 84.97 -9.07
C VAL A 358 5.24 85.63 -10.40
N THR A 359 6.04 84.94 -11.23
CA THR A 359 6.54 85.48 -12.50
C THR A 359 5.44 85.60 -13.56
N ASN A 360 4.52 84.64 -13.63
CA ASN A 360 3.39 84.68 -14.56
C ASN A 360 2.38 85.80 -14.22
N ASN A 361 2.17 86.08 -12.92
CA ASN A 361 1.34 87.22 -12.52
C ASN A 361 1.99 88.56 -12.90
N ASP A 362 3.29 88.72 -12.64
CA ASP A 362 4.07 89.89 -13.09
C ASP A 362 4.07 90.02 -14.63
N PHE A 363 4.15 88.90 -15.33
CA PHE A 363 4.11 88.83 -16.79
C PHE A 363 2.74 89.22 -17.37
N LYS A 364 1.64 88.67 -16.84
CA LYS A 364 0.26 89.03 -17.21
C LYS A 364 -0.04 90.50 -16.91
N GLU A 365 0.49 91.03 -15.81
CA GLU A 365 0.35 92.44 -15.47
C GLU A 365 1.11 93.34 -16.46
N LYS A 366 2.35 92.99 -16.82
CA LYS A 366 3.13 93.67 -17.86
C LYS A 366 2.45 93.64 -19.23
N ILE A 367 1.87 92.50 -19.64
CA ILE A 367 1.10 92.38 -20.89
C ILE A 367 -0.17 93.24 -20.84
N ASN A 368 -0.97 93.16 -19.76
CA ASN A 368 -2.20 93.94 -19.64
C ASN A 368 -1.94 95.45 -19.64
N ASN A 369 -0.86 95.90 -18.99
CA ASN A 369 -0.43 97.29 -19.04
C ASN A 369 0.04 97.70 -20.44
N LYS A 370 0.67 96.80 -21.21
CA LYS A 370 1.07 97.04 -22.61
C LYS A 370 -0.12 97.05 -23.59
N ILE A 371 -1.13 96.21 -23.41
CA ILE A 371 -2.37 96.20 -24.21
C ILE A 371 -3.16 97.50 -24.00
N LYS A 372 -3.23 97.99 -22.75
CA LYS A 372 -3.83 99.31 -22.45
C LYS A 372 -3.16 100.48 -23.18
N ILE A 373 -1.85 100.39 -23.44
CA ILE A 373 -1.12 101.42 -24.21
C ILE A 373 -1.54 101.37 -25.70
N GLY A 374 -1.85 100.18 -26.25
CA GLY A 374 -2.32 100.02 -27.63
C GLY A 374 -3.76 100.50 -27.88
N GLU A 375 -4.66 100.34 -26.91
CA GLU A 375 -6.05 100.82 -27.03
C GLU A 375 -6.17 102.37 -26.95
N ALA A 376 -5.17 103.05 -26.37
CA ALA A 376 -5.23 104.49 -26.11
C ALA A 376 -4.90 105.38 -27.32
N THR A 377 -4.59 104.85 -28.51
CA THR A 377 -4.10 105.70 -29.63
C THR A 377 -4.51 105.20 -31.03
N ILE A 378 -5.81 105.00 -31.27
CA ILE A 378 -6.38 105.03 -32.63
C ILE A 378 -7.61 105.93 -32.60
N ASN A 379 -7.37 107.23 -32.62
CA ASN A 379 -8.38 108.23 -32.96
C ASN A 379 -7.73 109.22 -33.92
N SER A 380 -7.64 108.84 -35.20
CA SER A 380 -7.57 109.82 -36.27
C SER A 380 -8.45 109.37 -37.43
N SER A 381 -9.40 110.22 -37.75
CA SER A 381 -10.46 110.05 -38.73
C SER A 381 -9.88 110.15 -40.15
N THR A 382 -9.70 109.03 -40.83
CA THR A 382 -10.23 108.72 -42.18
C THR A 382 -9.60 107.44 -42.72
N LEU A 383 -10.45 106.48 -43.12
CA LEU A 383 -10.16 105.20 -43.80
C LEU A 383 -9.60 104.04 -42.94
N TYR A 384 -10.44 103.52 -42.04
CA TYR A 384 -10.81 102.08 -41.91
C TYR A 384 -11.59 101.90 -40.60
N SER A 385 -12.92 101.77 -40.66
CA SER A 385 -13.72 101.38 -39.50
C SER A 385 -13.73 99.85 -39.40
N GLY A 386 -12.73 99.30 -38.74
CA GLY A 386 -12.71 97.90 -38.31
C GLY A 386 -11.95 97.80 -37.00
N SER A 387 -12.66 97.50 -35.91
CA SER A 387 -12.01 97.12 -34.65
C SER A 387 -11.33 95.77 -34.86
N VAL A 388 -10.00 95.75 -34.93
CA VAL A 388 -9.24 94.49 -34.89
C VAL A 388 -9.18 94.07 -33.43
N ASP A 389 -9.94 93.05 -33.06
CA ASP A 389 -9.84 92.44 -31.75
C ASP A 389 -8.52 91.65 -31.68
N LEU A 390 -7.49 92.28 -31.13
CA LEU A 390 -6.15 91.69 -30.95
C LEU A 390 -6.12 90.63 -29.85
N LYS A 391 -7.25 90.35 -29.15
CA LYS A 391 -7.23 89.46 -27.99
C LYS A 391 -6.94 88.00 -28.31
N ASN A 392 -7.21 87.48 -29.51
CA ASN A 392 -7.31 86.02 -29.70
C ASN A 392 -6.67 85.41 -30.96
N SER A 393 -5.77 86.10 -31.69
CA SER A 393 -5.08 85.42 -32.81
C SER A 393 -3.78 86.10 -33.27
N VAL A 394 -2.70 85.32 -33.32
CA VAL A 394 -1.41 85.67 -33.95
C VAL A 394 -1.60 86.09 -35.42
N SER A 395 -2.53 85.45 -36.13
CA SER A 395 -2.80 85.77 -37.53
C SER A 395 -3.41 87.16 -37.71
N SER A 396 -4.18 87.64 -36.72
CA SER A 396 -4.73 88.99 -36.71
C SER A 396 -3.65 90.05 -36.46
N PHE A 397 -2.65 89.75 -35.63
CA PHE A 397 -1.52 90.65 -35.36
C PHE A 397 -0.54 90.74 -36.55
N ILE A 398 -0.17 89.61 -37.15
CA ILE A 398 0.68 89.58 -38.35
C ILE A 398 -0.05 90.28 -39.51
N SER A 399 -1.34 89.99 -39.72
CA SER A 399 -2.16 90.66 -40.72
C SER A 399 -2.24 92.18 -40.49
N PHE A 400 -2.27 92.64 -39.24
CA PHE A 400 -2.25 94.07 -38.89
C PHE A 400 -0.91 94.74 -39.26
N CYS A 401 0.23 94.15 -38.89
CA CYS A 401 1.55 94.68 -39.28
C CYS A 401 1.75 94.67 -40.81
N ASP A 402 1.33 93.60 -41.50
CA ASP A 402 1.35 93.48 -42.96
C ASP A 402 0.45 94.55 -43.64
N THR A 403 -0.70 94.85 -43.04
CA THR A 403 -1.65 95.85 -43.56
C THR A 403 -1.08 97.26 -43.44
N LEU A 404 -0.36 97.57 -42.36
CA LEU A 404 0.32 98.86 -42.18
C LEU A 404 1.45 99.05 -43.20
N GLU A 405 2.23 97.98 -43.46
CA GLU A 405 3.34 98.01 -44.42
C GLU A 405 2.85 98.11 -45.87
N LYS A 406 1.82 97.35 -46.26
CA LYS A 406 1.27 97.37 -47.63
C LYS A 406 0.59 98.69 -48.00
N ASN A 407 -0.08 99.34 -47.05
CA ASN A 407 -0.88 100.54 -47.33
C ASN A 407 -0.13 101.85 -47.17
N LYS A 408 1.17 101.83 -46.80
CA LYS A 408 2.03 103.03 -46.64
C LYS A 408 1.36 104.16 -45.83
N ILE A 409 0.70 103.78 -44.74
CA ILE A 409 -0.02 104.73 -43.88
C ILE A 409 1.01 105.58 -43.12
N GLU A 410 0.85 106.92 -43.12
CA GLU A 410 1.65 107.79 -42.26
C GLU A 410 1.32 107.50 -40.78
N LEU A 411 2.30 107.03 -40.04
CA LEU A 411 2.17 106.69 -38.62
C LEU A 411 2.47 107.91 -37.75
N SER A 412 1.74 108.09 -36.64
CA SER A 412 2.15 109.03 -35.59
C SER A 412 3.51 108.63 -34.99
N ASN A 413 4.20 109.54 -34.30
CA ASN A 413 5.48 109.21 -33.68
C ASN A 413 5.37 108.05 -32.67
N GLU A 414 4.25 107.96 -31.94
CA GLU A 414 3.97 106.85 -31.03
C GLU A 414 3.67 105.55 -31.79
N ALA A 415 2.91 105.62 -32.89
CA ALA A 415 2.62 104.46 -33.74
C ALA A 415 3.85 103.98 -34.51
N LEU A 416 4.77 104.88 -34.88
CA LEU A 416 6.04 104.57 -35.50
C LEU A 416 7.01 103.94 -34.48
N LEU A 417 7.01 104.42 -33.23
CA LEU A 417 7.72 103.75 -32.13
C LEU A 417 7.17 102.35 -31.88
N PHE A 418 5.84 102.18 -31.90
CA PHE A 418 5.22 100.86 -31.79
C PHE A 418 5.58 99.96 -32.98
N TYR A 419 5.38 100.42 -34.21
CA TYR A 419 5.73 99.67 -35.42
C TYR A 419 7.23 99.30 -35.46
N ASN A 420 8.12 100.22 -35.11
CA ASN A 420 9.56 99.96 -35.06
C ASN A 420 9.97 99.02 -33.93
N SER A 421 9.27 99.06 -32.80
CA SER A 421 9.57 98.19 -31.65
C SER A 421 8.94 96.80 -31.78
N TYR A 422 7.87 96.63 -32.56
CA TYR A 422 7.03 95.43 -32.53
C TYR A 422 6.69 94.81 -33.90
N CYS A 423 6.64 95.57 -35.01
CA CYS A 423 6.35 95.04 -36.35
C CYS A 423 7.62 94.81 -37.20
N LEU A 424 8.69 95.61 -37.00
CA LEU A 424 9.97 95.44 -37.71
C LEU A 424 10.85 94.31 -37.14
N TYR A 425 10.52 93.81 -35.96
CA TYR A 425 11.21 92.67 -35.38
C TYR A 425 10.53 91.38 -35.85
N VAL A 426 11.26 90.57 -36.62
CA VAL A 426 10.88 89.18 -36.89
C VAL A 426 10.63 88.53 -35.53
N PRO A 427 9.42 87.99 -35.26
CA PRO A 427 9.19 87.30 -34.01
C PRO A 427 10.26 86.22 -33.87
N PRO A 428 10.98 86.14 -32.75
CA PRO A 428 11.92 85.04 -32.55
C PRO A 428 11.17 83.73 -32.78
N ASN A 429 11.86 82.73 -33.31
CA ASN A 429 11.29 81.39 -33.45
C ASN A 429 10.58 81.03 -32.13
N PRO A 430 9.33 80.55 -32.18
CA PRO A 430 8.58 80.18 -30.98
C PRO A 430 9.41 79.23 -30.12
N LEU A 431 9.16 79.25 -28.81
CA LEU A 431 9.86 78.40 -27.85
C LEU A 431 9.65 76.93 -28.23
N ASP A 432 10.59 76.37 -28.98
CA ASP A 432 10.45 75.00 -29.48
C ASP A 432 10.73 74.01 -28.35
N LEU A 433 9.68 73.67 -27.61
CA LEU A 433 9.71 72.70 -26.52
C LEU A 433 10.07 71.29 -27.00
N THR A 434 9.92 70.99 -28.31
CA THR A 434 10.24 69.67 -28.87
C THR A 434 11.74 69.33 -28.79
N LYS A 435 12.60 70.33 -28.55
CA LYS A 435 14.05 70.17 -28.38
C LYS A 435 14.46 69.67 -26.98
N TYR A 436 13.55 69.65 -26.02
CA TYR A 436 13.85 69.24 -24.65
C TYR A 436 13.19 67.89 -24.33
N ASN A 437 13.89 67.05 -23.57
CA ASN A 437 13.37 65.74 -23.18
C ASN A 437 12.59 65.85 -21.88
N PHE A 438 11.25 65.81 -21.99
CA PHE A 438 10.33 65.78 -20.85
C PHE A 438 9.73 64.39 -20.59
N THR A 439 10.40 63.33 -21.07
CA THR A 439 9.93 61.97 -20.87
C THR A 439 10.05 61.61 -19.40
N LEU A 440 8.92 61.28 -18.75
CA LEU A 440 8.88 60.81 -17.37
C LEU A 440 8.81 59.29 -17.36
N ASN A 441 9.77 58.63 -16.71
CA ASN A 441 9.77 57.19 -16.61
C ASN A 441 8.59 56.70 -15.75
N THR A 442 7.90 55.67 -16.21
CA THR A 442 6.92 54.93 -15.42
C THR A 442 7.59 53.73 -14.78
N LEU A 443 7.11 53.27 -13.63
CA LEU A 443 7.50 51.97 -13.10
C LEU A 443 7.10 50.90 -14.13
N PRO A 444 8.04 50.11 -14.68
CA PRO A 444 7.70 49.01 -15.58
C PRO A 444 6.77 48.02 -14.87
N LYS A 445 5.88 47.38 -15.65
CA LYS A 445 5.08 46.27 -15.11
C LYS A 445 6.00 45.07 -14.95
N VAL A 446 6.10 44.57 -13.71
CA VAL A 446 6.90 43.39 -13.38
C VAL A 446 6.14 42.13 -13.74
N ASN A 447 6.70 41.32 -14.64
CA ASN A 447 6.16 40.00 -14.96
C ASN A 447 6.86 38.95 -14.10
N VAL A 448 6.28 38.62 -12.95
CA VAL A 448 6.93 37.70 -12.00
C VAL A 448 6.90 36.26 -12.53
N THR A 449 8.06 35.61 -12.58
CA THR A 449 8.17 34.18 -12.84
C THR A 449 8.52 33.47 -11.54
N ILE A 450 7.54 32.81 -10.94
CA ILE A 450 7.69 32.13 -9.64
C ILE A 450 8.12 30.69 -9.87
N VAL A 451 9.19 30.26 -9.19
CA VAL A 451 9.62 28.86 -9.17
C VAL A 451 9.23 28.26 -7.83
N THR A 452 8.39 27.21 -7.85
CA THR A 452 7.98 26.53 -6.61
C THR A 452 9.16 25.73 -6.06
N ARG A 453 9.71 26.16 -4.91
CA ARG A 453 10.81 25.46 -4.22
C ARG A 453 10.33 24.47 -3.16
N VAL A 454 9.07 24.62 -2.74
CA VAL A 454 8.48 23.86 -1.62
C VAL A 454 7.31 23.05 -2.14
N SER A 455 7.39 21.73 -1.99
CA SER A 455 6.23 20.87 -2.19
C SER A 455 5.36 20.86 -0.92
N SER A 456 4.05 20.68 -1.08
CA SER A 456 3.12 20.41 0.03
C SER A 456 2.81 18.93 0.20
N GLU A 457 3.25 18.07 -0.74
CA GLU A 457 3.06 16.63 -0.66
C GLU A 457 4.03 16.03 0.36
N ILE A 458 3.55 15.19 1.25
CA ILE A 458 4.36 14.48 2.25
C ILE A 458 4.26 12.98 2.02
N PHE A 459 5.28 12.25 2.48
CA PHE A 459 5.33 10.80 2.38
C PHE A 459 4.14 10.14 3.08
N VAL A 460 3.63 9.05 2.49
CA VAL A 460 2.51 8.29 3.05
C VAL A 460 3.04 7.02 3.72
N HIS A 461 2.88 6.94 5.04
CA HIS A 461 3.21 5.75 5.82
C HIS A 461 2.17 4.66 5.55
N ASN A 462 2.60 3.56 4.94
CA ASN A 462 1.79 2.36 4.76
C ASN A 462 2.27 1.29 5.74
N PRO A 463 1.37 0.43 6.26
CA PRO A 463 1.78 -0.71 7.07
C PRO A 463 2.78 -1.59 6.29
N VAL A 464 3.82 -2.08 6.95
CA VAL A 464 4.90 -2.87 6.33
C VAL A 464 4.87 -4.31 6.83
N CYS A 465 4.76 -5.26 5.91
CA CYS A 465 4.72 -6.68 6.22
C CYS A 465 6.05 -7.31 5.82
N CYS A 466 6.71 -7.93 6.79
CA CYS A 466 8.02 -8.53 6.61
C CYS A 466 7.95 -10.06 6.66
N ILE A 467 8.40 -10.75 5.62
CA ILE A 467 8.54 -12.21 5.59
C ILE A 467 9.61 -12.62 4.57
N PHE A 468 10.35 -13.70 4.86
CA PHE A 468 11.41 -14.23 3.99
C PHE A 468 12.45 -13.16 3.61
N GLU A 469 12.91 -12.39 4.61
CA GLU A 469 13.89 -11.30 4.46
C GLU A 469 13.43 -10.12 3.57
N LYS A 470 12.12 -10.04 3.27
CA LYS A 470 11.54 -8.97 2.46
C LYS A 470 10.48 -8.23 3.25
N CYS A 471 10.62 -6.91 3.32
CA CYS A 471 9.65 -5.99 3.90
C CYS A 471 9.03 -5.15 2.78
N GLU A 472 7.74 -5.32 2.55
CA GLU A 472 6.96 -4.63 1.52
C GLU A 472 5.71 -4.03 2.17
N PRO A 473 5.06 -3.03 1.56
CA PRO A 473 3.76 -2.58 2.02
C PRO A 473 2.80 -3.76 2.16
N CYS A 474 2.15 -3.89 3.32
CA CYS A 474 1.18 -4.93 3.60
C CYS A 474 0.08 -4.90 2.53
N CYS A 475 -0.34 -6.09 2.11
CA CYS A 475 -1.39 -6.16 1.11
C CYS A 475 -2.76 -5.89 1.72
N VAL A 476 -3.35 -4.76 1.32
CA VAL A 476 -4.71 -4.35 1.69
C VAL A 476 -5.55 -4.30 0.41
N ASP A 477 -6.68 -5.02 0.39
CA ASP A 477 -7.69 -5.18 -0.68
C ASP A 477 -7.21 -5.71 -2.05
N SER A 478 -6.06 -5.27 -2.56
CA SER A 478 -5.56 -5.59 -3.89
C SER A 478 -5.10 -7.05 -4.07
N CYS A 479 -4.91 -7.82 -2.99
CA CYS A 479 -4.50 -9.23 -3.05
C CYS A 479 -5.63 -10.23 -2.91
N THR A 480 -6.80 -9.82 -2.43
CA THR A 480 -7.92 -10.73 -2.10
C THR A 480 -8.42 -11.51 -3.33
N THR A 481 -8.26 -10.90 -4.51
CA THR A 481 -8.70 -11.43 -5.83
C THR A 481 -7.57 -11.98 -6.70
N LYS A 482 -6.29 -11.87 -6.27
CA LYS A 482 -5.13 -12.34 -7.06
C LYS A 482 -5.06 -13.87 -7.05
N LYS A 483 -5.22 -14.49 -8.22
CA LYS A 483 -5.32 -15.96 -8.35
C LYS A 483 -4.06 -16.68 -7.91
N GLU A 484 -2.90 -16.06 -8.10
CA GLU A 484 -1.60 -16.56 -7.67
C GLU A 484 -1.41 -16.56 -6.14
N LEU A 485 -2.25 -15.83 -5.40
CA LEU A 485 -2.20 -15.75 -3.93
C LEU A 485 -3.31 -16.56 -3.24
N TYR A 486 -4.23 -17.17 -4.00
CA TYR A 486 -5.28 -18.00 -3.42
C TYR A 486 -4.71 -19.17 -2.61
N PRO A 487 -5.12 -19.35 -1.34
CA PRO A 487 -4.54 -20.35 -0.46
C PRO A 487 -4.79 -21.76 -0.99
N LEU A 488 -3.80 -22.63 -0.84
CA LEU A 488 -3.88 -24.05 -1.13
C LEU A 488 -4.27 -24.84 0.11
N ILE A 489 -5.46 -25.44 0.08
CA ILE A 489 -5.95 -26.33 1.12
C ILE A 489 -5.52 -27.76 0.81
N LEU A 490 -4.88 -28.43 1.78
CA LEU A 490 -4.50 -29.83 1.73
C LEU A 490 -5.52 -30.68 2.49
N ILE A 491 -6.15 -31.63 1.80
CA ILE A 491 -7.19 -32.48 2.37
C ILE A 491 -6.74 -33.94 2.29
N HIS A 492 -6.70 -34.60 3.45
CA HIS A 492 -6.27 -35.99 3.56
C HIS A 492 -7.36 -37.00 3.14
N GLY A 493 -6.91 -38.25 2.96
CA GLY A 493 -7.76 -39.40 2.62
C GLY A 493 -8.37 -40.09 3.83
N HIS A 494 -8.95 -41.27 3.60
CA HIS A 494 -9.52 -42.10 4.66
C HIS A 494 -8.43 -42.62 5.62
N ALA A 495 -8.68 -42.57 6.92
CA ALA A 495 -7.77 -43.11 7.94
C ALA A 495 -7.96 -44.64 8.08
N ILE A 496 -6.96 -45.43 7.68
CA ILE A 496 -7.08 -46.88 7.43
C ILE A 496 -7.29 -47.74 8.70
N SER A 497 -6.96 -47.28 9.91
CA SER A 497 -7.20 -48.06 11.15
C SER A 497 -7.73 -47.19 12.30
N GLU A 498 -8.56 -47.73 13.20
CA GLU A 498 -9.04 -47.00 14.41
C GLU A 498 -7.90 -46.38 15.23
N GLU A 499 -6.70 -46.95 15.15
CA GLU A 499 -5.48 -46.45 15.79
C GLU A 499 -4.61 -45.49 14.95
N SER A 500 -4.95 -45.22 13.68
CA SER A 500 -4.16 -44.28 12.85
C SER A 500 -4.59 -42.85 13.13
N SER A 501 -3.69 -42.03 13.67
CA SER A 501 -3.97 -40.63 14.01
C SER A 501 -4.22 -39.75 12.78
N ILE A 502 -4.88 -38.62 12.98
CA ILE A 502 -5.13 -37.65 11.91
C ILE A 502 -3.85 -36.89 11.55
N SER A 503 -2.95 -36.68 12.52
CA SER A 503 -1.60 -36.23 12.28
C SER A 503 -0.85 -37.12 11.29
N TYR A 504 -1.05 -38.44 11.33
CA TYR A 504 -0.48 -39.35 10.33
C TYR A 504 -1.03 -39.10 8.92
N SER A 505 -2.35 -38.86 8.82
CA SER A 505 -3.02 -38.64 7.53
C SER A 505 -2.61 -37.32 6.88
N LEU A 506 -2.55 -36.25 7.67
CA LEU A 506 -2.07 -34.93 7.25
C LEU A 506 -0.55 -34.92 7.01
N GLY A 507 0.22 -35.62 7.84
CA GLY A 507 1.67 -35.73 7.71
C GLY A 507 2.14 -36.36 6.40
N GLY A 508 1.25 -37.05 5.68
CA GLY A 508 1.57 -37.50 4.31
C GLY A 508 1.76 -36.35 3.30
N PHE A 509 1.47 -35.09 3.66
CA PHE A 509 1.78 -33.92 2.86
C PHE A 509 3.03 -33.15 3.29
N ASP A 510 3.73 -33.55 4.36
CA ASP A 510 4.84 -32.77 4.94
C ASP A 510 5.93 -32.43 3.91
N LYS A 511 6.29 -33.39 3.05
CA LYS A 511 7.26 -33.16 1.96
C LYS A 511 6.76 -32.14 0.94
N ILE A 512 5.47 -32.14 0.63
CA ILE A 512 4.86 -31.18 -0.29
C ILE A 512 4.85 -29.79 0.36
N ARG A 513 4.45 -29.68 1.63
CA ARG A 513 4.47 -28.42 2.42
C ARG A 513 5.88 -27.82 2.45
N LYS A 514 6.88 -28.59 2.89
CA LYS A 514 8.30 -28.18 2.93
C LYS A 514 8.81 -27.71 1.57
N LYS A 515 8.37 -28.35 0.46
CA LYS A 515 8.77 -27.93 -0.88
C LYS A 515 8.07 -26.66 -1.35
N LEU A 516 6.79 -26.47 -0.99
CA LEU A 516 6.04 -25.24 -1.26
C LEU A 516 6.63 -24.04 -0.49
N GLU A 517 7.03 -24.22 0.77
CA GLU A 517 7.72 -23.20 1.56
C GLU A 517 9.02 -22.73 0.89
N GLN A 518 9.83 -23.67 0.40
CA GLN A 518 11.04 -23.36 -0.38
C GLN A 518 10.73 -22.58 -1.67
N ASP A 519 9.53 -22.75 -2.21
CA ASP A 519 9.02 -22.02 -3.38
C ASP A 519 8.32 -20.70 -3.00
N GLY A 520 8.36 -20.29 -1.72
CA GLY A 520 7.86 -19.01 -1.22
C GLY A 520 6.42 -19.03 -0.70
N PHE A 521 5.85 -20.21 -0.45
CA PHE A 521 4.56 -20.31 0.26
C PHE A 521 4.75 -20.11 1.76
N ILE A 522 3.74 -19.51 2.39
CA ILE A 522 3.61 -19.52 3.84
C ILE A 522 2.88 -20.79 4.23
N ASP A 523 3.53 -21.65 5.02
CA ASP A 523 2.83 -22.73 5.68
C ASP A 523 2.15 -22.22 6.95
N ALA A 524 0.83 -22.13 6.90
CA ALA A 524 0.02 -21.60 7.99
C ALA A 524 -0.54 -22.70 8.90
N GLY A 525 0.05 -23.91 8.86
CA GLY A 525 -0.29 -25.00 9.75
C GLY A 525 -1.57 -25.73 9.33
N THR A 526 -2.39 -26.10 10.32
CA THR A 526 -3.66 -26.80 10.11
C THR A 526 -4.82 -25.98 10.67
N VAL A 527 -5.89 -25.84 9.88
CA VAL A 527 -7.15 -25.22 10.31
C VAL A 527 -8.22 -26.28 10.51
N LEU A 528 -8.87 -26.26 11.67
CA LEU A 528 -9.92 -27.20 12.03
C LEU A 528 -11.32 -26.61 11.82
N PRO A 529 -12.32 -27.45 11.45
CA PRO A 529 -13.71 -26.99 11.31
C PRO A 529 -14.36 -26.59 12.63
N THR A 530 -13.78 -27.01 13.76
CA THR A 530 -14.24 -26.70 15.12
C THR A 530 -13.65 -25.40 15.67
N GLU A 531 -12.63 -24.82 15.01
CA GLU A 531 -12.10 -23.52 15.40
C GLU A 531 -13.22 -22.48 15.35
N THR A 532 -13.36 -21.72 16.43
CA THR A 532 -14.22 -20.55 16.43
C THR A 532 -13.62 -19.49 15.52
N MET A 533 -14.48 -18.67 14.91
CA MET A 533 -14.00 -17.48 14.19
C MET A 533 -13.17 -16.65 15.17
N SER A 534 -11.87 -16.56 14.90
CA SER A 534 -10.92 -15.88 15.77
C SER A 534 -11.26 -14.39 15.89
N LEU A 535 -10.95 -13.78 17.04
CA LEU A 535 -10.92 -12.31 17.22
C LEU A 535 -9.82 -11.65 16.38
N ASN A 536 -8.97 -12.43 15.72
CA ASN A 536 -7.92 -11.92 14.85
C ASN A 536 -8.51 -11.07 13.71
N PRO A 537 -7.79 -10.01 13.29
CA PRO A 537 -8.17 -9.22 12.13
C PRO A 537 -8.36 -10.10 10.90
N GLU A 538 -9.41 -9.80 10.13
CA GLU A 538 -9.65 -10.47 8.87
C GLU A 538 -8.44 -10.29 7.93
N GLY A 539 -8.06 -11.37 7.25
CA GLY A 539 -7.00 -11.37 6.26
C GLY A 539 -5.58 -11.23 6.79
N TYR A 540 -5.34 -11.33 8.10
CA TYR A 540 -4.00 -11.14 8.66
C TYR A 540 -2.91 -11.99 7.99
N LEU A 541 -3.20 -13.24 7.56
CA LEU A 541 -2.22 -14.06 6.83
C LEU A 541 -1.99 -13.57 5.40
N GLY A 542 -3.02 -13.02 4.76
CA GLY A 542 -2.94 -12.52 3.38
C GLY A 542 -2.17 -11.20 3.27
N GLN A 543 -2.01 -10.45 4.36
CA GLN A 543 -1.31 -9.17 4.38
C GLN A 543 0.17 -9.29 3.97
N PHE A 544 0.79 -10.47 4.14
CA PHE A 544 2.15 -10.74 3.66
C PHE A 544 2.28 -10.77 2.13
N GLY A 545 1.17 -10.86 1.38
CA GLY A 545 1.21 -10.90 -0.09
C GLY A 545 1.92 -12.12 -0.66
N LYS A 546 1.92 -13.25 0.07
CA LYS A 546 2.50 -14.54 -0.34
C LYS A 546 1.41 -15.60 -0.44
N PRO A 547 1.56 -16.60 -1.33
CA PRO A 547 0.63 -17.71 -1.36
C PRO A 547 0.72 -18.53 -0.07
N ILE A 548 -0.40 -19.07 0.39
CA ILE A 548 -0.50 -19.77 1.67
C ILE A 548 -0.84 -21.24 1.42
N VAL A 549 -0.24 -22.15 2.18
CA VAL A 549 -0.64 -23.56 2.24
C VAL A 549 -1.16 -23.89 3.64
N VAL A 550 -2.28 -24.59 3.71
CA VAL A 550 -2.95 -24.97 4.97
C VAL A 550 -3.46 -26.40 4.88
N GLY A 551 -3.20 -27.21 5.91
CA GLY A 551 -3.86 -28.49 6.11
C GLY A 551 -5.24 -28.37 6.74
N THR A 552 -6.15 -29.30 6.45
CA THR A 552 -7.42 -29.39 7.18
C THR A 552 -7.92 -30.82 7.29
N THR A 553 -8.78 -31.07 8.27
CA THR A 553 -9.45 -32.37 8.49
C THR A 553 -10.96 -32.18 8.57
N TYR A 554 -11.70 -33.19 8.12
CA TYR A 554 -13.16 -33.26 8.25
C TYR A 554 -13.63 -34.21 9.36
N TYR A 555 -12.70 -34.74 10.16
CA TYR A 555 -12.99 -35.54 11.35
C TYR A 555 -12.99 -34.61 12.59
N ILE A 556 -14.09 -34.57 13.36
CA ILE A 556 -14.24 -33.70 14.55
C ILE A 556 -13.56 -34.28 15.78
N ASP A 557 -13.68 -35.58 16.02
CA ASP A 557 -13.09 -36.29 17.17
C ASP A 557 -11.58 -36.51 17.03
N ALA A 558 -10.95 -35.73 16.16
CA ALA A 558 -9.52 -35.67 15.94
C ALA A 558 -8.80 -34.88 17.02
N TYR A 559 -9.51 -33.92 17.60
CA TYR A 559 -8.99 -32.93 18.52
C TYR A 559 -10.03 -32.67 19.59
N ASP A 560 -9.61 -32.50 20.84
CA ASP A 560 -10.48 -32.15 21.95
C ASP A 560 -10.88 -30.66 21.89
N GLU A 561 -11.64 -30.21 22.89
CA GLU A 561 -12.06 -28.80 23.01
C GLU A 561 -10.89 -27.81 23.09
N ASN A 562 -9.69 -28.29 23.43
CA ASN A 562 -8.46 -27.50 23.50
C ASN A 562 -7.60 -27.62 22.25
N GLY A 563 -8.07 -28.31 21.19
CA GLY A 563 -7.31 -28.51 19.96
C GLY A 563 -6.26 -29.61 20.03
N SER A 564 -6.15 -30.33 21.17
CA SER A 564 -5.18 -31.40 21.39
C SER A 564 -5.63 -32.69 20.73
N LEU A 565 -4.71 -33.43 20.12
CA LEU A 565 -5.07 -34.62 19.34
C LEU A 565 -5.74 -35.69 20.20
N VAL A 566 -6.95 -36.11 19.81
CA VAL A 566 -7.62 -37.27 20.39
C VAL A 566 -7.27 -38.49 19.53
N SER A 567 -6.75 -39.53 20.18
CA SER A 567 -6.16 -40.70 19.51
C SER A 567 -7.16 -41.57 18.74
N VAL A 568 -8.47 -41.35 18.90
CA VAL A 568 -9.52 -42.16 18.26
C VAL A 568 -10.65 -41.28 17.73
N PRO A 569 -10.63 -40.92 16.44
CA PRO A 569 -11.78 -40.24 15.83
C PRO A 569 -12.97 -41.23 15.70
N SER A 570 -14.21 -40.81 15.97
CA SER A 570 -15.36 -41.65 15.61
C SER A 570 -15.55 -41.65 14.09
N LYS A 571 -15.39 -42.82 13.46
CA LYS A 571 -15.37 -43.01 12.00
C LYS A 571 -16.68 -43.59 11.50
N SER A 572 -17.76 -42.82 11.55
CA SER A 572 -19.07 -43.36 11.18
C SER A 572 -20.00 -42.39 10.44
N GLU A 573 -19.46 -41.28 9.94
CA GLU A 573 -20.28 -40.27 9.27
C GLU A 573 -20.21 -40.36 7.75
N SER A 574 -21.25 -39.82 7.12
CA SER A 574 -21.32 -39.75 5.65
C SER A 574 -20.34 -38.72 5.09
N ILE A 575 -19.85 -38.98 3.87
CA ILE A 575 -19.04 -38.04 3.08
C ILE A 575 -19.74 -36.68 2.92
N LYS A 576 -21.08 -36.67 2.92
CA LYS A 576 -21.87 -35.44 2.93
C LYS A 576 -21.64 -34.59 4.19
N THR A 577 -21.54 -35.22 5.36
CA THR A 577 -21.24 -34.50 6.62
C THR A 577 -19.82 -33.95 6.60
N TYR A 578 -18.87 -34.73 6.09
CA TYR A 578 -17.49 -34.28 5.89
C TYR A 578 -17.40 -33.07 4.94
N ALA A 579 -18.24 -33.01 3.90
CA ALA A 579 -18.31 -31.86 3.00
C ALA A 579 -18.81 -30.58 3.70
N GLN A 580 -19.74 -30.70 4.67
CA GLN A 580 -20.19 -29.56 5.47
C GLN A 580 -19.07 -29.00 6.36
N ARG A 581 -18.22 -29.87 6.91
CA ARG A 581 -17.05 -29.46 7.70
C ARG A 581 -15.95 -28.86 6.85
N LEU A 582 -15.75 -29.39 5.65
CA LEU A 582 -14.87 -28.76 4.67
C LEU A 582 -15.34 -27.33 4.34
N ASN A 583 -16.65 -27.09 4.21
CA ASN A 583 -17.17 -25.74 4.02
C ASN A 583 -16.84 -24.79 5.18
N GLN A 584 -16.95 -25.25 6.43
CA GLN A 584 -16.55 -24.46 7.60
C GLN A 584 -15.06 -24.12 7.54
N SER A 585 -14.22 -25.10 7.24
CA SER A 585 -12.77 -24.91 7.11
C SER A 585 -12.42 -23.92 5.99
N ILE A 586 -13.06 -24.01 4.82
CA ILE A 586 -12.89 -23.07 3.70
C ILE A 586 -13.27 -21.65 4.13
N LYS A 587 -14.38 -21.47 4.86
CA LYS A 587 -14.80 -20.14 5.35
C LYS A 587 -13.77 -19.55 6.31
N LEU A 588 -13.28 -20.34 7.27
CA LEU A 588 -12.25 -19.92 8.23
C LEU A 588 -10.94 -19.56 7.51
N ILE A 589 -10.51 -20.37 6.56
CA ILE A 589 -9.29 -20.11 5.77
C ILE A 589 -9.45 -18.82 4.95
N LYS A 590 -10.58 -18.63 4.27
CA LYS A 590 -10.87 -17.38 3.55
C LYS A 590 -10.84 -16.17 4.47
N GLN A 591 -11.45 -16.26 5.67
CA GLN A 591 -11.41 -15.18 6.66
C GLN A 591 -9.97 -14.88 7.12
N LYS A 592 -9.18 -15.90 7.47
CA LYS A 592 -7.79 -15.72 7.95
C LYS A 592 -6.87 -15.16 6.86
N THR A 593 -7.14 -15.48 5.60
CA THR A 593 -6.33 -15.07 4.44
C THR A 593 -6.86 -13.84 3.70
N GLY A 594 -8.11 -13.43 3.95
CA GLY A 594 -8.79 -12.37 3.21
C GLY A 594 -9.07 -12.74 1.76
N SER A 595 -8.92 -14.00 1.39
CA SER A 595 -9.01 -14.45 0.01
C SER A 595 -10.44 -14.78 -0.41
N ASP A 596 -10.82 -14.41 -1.64
CA ASP A 596 -12.15 -14.71 -2.19
C ASP A 596 -12.33 -16.19 -2.51
N LYS A 597 -11.25 -16.90 -2.85
CA LYS A 597 -11.31 -18.27 -3.32
C LYS A 597 -10.11 -19.07 -2.83
N VAL A 598 -10.27 -20.39 -2.84
CA VAL A 598 -9.21 -21.32 -2.45
C VAL A 598 -8.86 -22.27 -3.59
N ASN A 599 -7.62 -22.74 -3.60
CA ASN A 599 -7.19 -23.91 -4.36
C ASN A 599 -7.27 -25.13 -3.44
N ILE A 600 -7.65 -26.29 -3.95
CA ILE A 600 -7.77 -27.51 -3.15
C ILE A 600 -6.91 -28.62 -3.74
N LEU A 601 -6.01 -29.19 -2.95
CA LEU A 601 -5.33 -30.46 -3.22
C LEU A 601 -5.87 -31.51 -2.28
N ALA A 602 -6.65 -32.44 -2.82
CA ALA A 602 -7.31 -33.49 -2.06
C ALA A 602 -6.79 -34.87 -2.44
N TYR A 603 -6.50 -35.69 -1.43
CA TYR A 603 -5.98 -37.04 -1.59
C TYR A 603 -7.05 -38.09 -1.28
N SER A 604 -7.12 -39.13 -2.13
CA SER A 604 -7.98 -40.30 -1.93
C SER A 604 -9.44 -39.88 -1.63
N MET A 605 -10.05 -40.37 -0.54
CA MET A 605 -11.41 -40.01 -0.10
C MET A 605 -11.63 -38.50 0.06
N GLY A 606 -10.61 -37.72 0.44
CA GLY A 606 -10.73 -36.26 0.55
C GLY A 606 -11.17 -35.60 -0.75
N GLY A 607 -10.87 -36.21 -1.90
CA GLY A 607 -11.36 -35.75 -3.19
C GLY A 607 -12.86 -35.98 -3.40
N LEU A 608 -13.42 -37.05 -2.85
CA LEU A 608 -14.88 -37.28 -2.85
C LEU A 608 -15.59 -36.28 -1.93
N VAL A 609 -15.01 -35.99 -0.76
CA VAL A 609 -15.47 -34.92 0.14
C VAL A 609 -15.48 -33.58 -0.59
N THR A 610 -14.40 -33.26 -1.32
CA THR A 610 -14.29 -32.03 -2.12
C THR A 610 -15.33 -31.96 -3.22
N ARG A 611 -15.56 -33.06 -3.97
CA ARG A 611 -16.60 -33.08 -5.00
C ARG A 611 -18.00 -32.94 -4.42
N GLN A 612 -18.27 -33.57 -3.28
CA GLN A 612 -19.55 -33.42 -2.59
C GLN A 612 -19.74 -31.98 -2.08
N TYR A 613 -18.68 -31.32 -1.61
CA TYR A 613 -18.71 -29.88 -1.28
C TYR A 613 -19.14 -29.03 -2.47
N LEU A 614 -18.59 -29.28 -3.67
CA LEU A 614 -18.96 -28.52 -4.87
C LEU A 614 -20.44 -28.72 -5.25
N VAL A 615 -20.99 -29.91 -4.99
CA VAL A 615 -22.42 -30.19 -5.20
C VAL A 615 -23.29 -29.42 -4.20
N ASP A 616 -22.92 -29.43 -2.92
CA ASP A 616 -23.73 -28.86 -1.85
C ASP A 616 -23.64 -27.32 -1.74
N PHE A 617 -22.47 -26.74 -2.05
CA PHE A 617 -22.17 -25.32 -1.83
C PHE A 617 -21.79 -24.54 -3.09
N GLY A 618 -21.65 -25.23 -4.23
CA GLY A 618 -21.25 -24.61 -5.49
C GLY A 618 -19.75 -24.32 -5.61
N GLU A 619 -19.41 -23.53 -6.62
CA GLU A 619 -18.02 -23.34 -7.08
C GLU A 619 -17.44 -21.96 -6.70
N ASP A 620 -18.25 -21.06 -6.16
CA ASP A 620 -17.89 -19.64 -6.08
C ASP A 620 -16.74 -19.35 -5.10
N SER A 621 -16.53 -20.20 -4.10
CA SER A 621 -15.38 -20.10 -3.16
C SER A 621 -14.15 -20.90 -3.60
N VAL A 622 -14.18 -21.54 -4.78
CA VAL A 622 -13.09 -22.41 -5.26
C VAL A 622 -12.57 -21.91 -6.59
N ASN A 623 -11.25 -21.86 -6.73
CA ASN A 623 -10.59 -21.51 -7.99
C ASN A 623 -10.26 -22.76 -8.81
N LYS A 624 -9.64 -23.76 -8.16
CA LYS A 624 -9.17 -25.00 -8.79
C LYS A 624 -9.24 -26.17 -7.81
N VAL A 625 -9.44 -27.36 -8.35
CA VAL A 625 -9.39 -28.61 -7.58
C VAL A 625 -8.42 -29.60 -8.21
N ILE A 626 -7.55 -30.17 -7.37
CA ILE A 626 -6.51 -31.11 -7.72
C ILE A 626 -6.76 -32.38 -6.91
N LEU A 627 -7.06 -33.48 -7.60
CA LEU A 627 -7.43 -34.75 -6.98
C LEU A 627 -6.31 -35.76 -7.14
N MET A 628 -5.79 -36.30 -6.05
CA MET A 628 -4.69 -37.26 -6.08
C MET A 628 -5.17 -38.64 -5.66
N GLY A 629 -5.17 -39.61 -6.60
CA GLY A 629 -5.61 -40.98 -6.33
C GLY A 629 -7.08 -41.10 -5.89
N THR A 630 -7.91 -40.07 -6.09
CA THR A 630 -9.31 -40.09 -5.65
C THR A 630 -10.12 -41.13 -6.43
N PRO A 631 -10.83 -42.06 -5.77
CA PRO A 631 -11.69 -43.04 -6.45
C PRO A 631 -12.98 -42.38 -6.99
N ASN A 632 -12.85 -41.54 -8.01
CA ASN A 632 -13.93 -40.68 -8.52
C ASN A 632 -15.17 -41.44 -9.02
N LYS A 633 -15.02 -42.70 -9.44
CA LYS A 633 -16.13 -43.60 -9.81
C LYS A 633 -16.32 -44.75 -8.81
N GLY A 634 -15.71 -44.61 -7.63
CA GLY A 634 -15.77 -45.56 -6.53
C GLY A 634 -14.70 -46.65 -6.60
N ILE A 635 -14.52 -47.35 -5.49
CA ILE A 635 -13.69 -48.55 -5.39
C ILE A 635 -14.48 -49.77 -5.90
N SER A 636 -13.80 -50.80 -6.42
CA SER A 636 -14.43 -52.02 -6.94
C SER A 636 -13.58 -53.28 -6.67
N GLY A 637 -14.20 -54.47 -6.80
CA GLY A 637 -13.50 -55.76 -6.74
C GLY A 637 -13.18 -56.23 -5.31
N LYS A 638 -12.07 -56.98 -5.13
CA LYS A 638 -11.64 -57.51 -3.81
C LYS A 638 -11.37 -56.43 -2.76
N ILE A 639 -11.27 -55.17 -3.17
CA ILE A 639 -11.01 -54.03 -2.29
C ILE A 639 -12.30 -53.59 -1.58
N GLU A 640 -13.48 -53.76 -2.22
CA GLU A 640 -14.79 -53.53 -1.58
C GLU A 640 -15.02 -54.47 -0.38
N SER A 641 -14.47 -55.69 -0.44
CA SER A 641 -14.60 -56.69 0.64
C SER A 641 -13.78 -56.40 1.90
N PHE A 642 -12.92 -55.37 1.91
CA PHE A 642 -12.18 -54.96 3.12
C PHE A 642 -12.95 -53.95 3.99
N CYS A 643 -14.00 -53.29 3.47
CA CYS A 643 -14.80 -52.32 4.22
C CYS A 643 -15.49 -52.87 5.50
N PRO A 644 -15.94 -54.13 5.59
CA PRO A 644 -16.55 -54.66 6.82
C PRO A 644 -15.55 -55.02 7.93
N ILE A 645 -14.25 -55.11 7.61
CA ILE A 645 -13.19 -55.60 8.52
C ILE A 645 -12.41 -54.42 9.14
N ILE A 646 -12.52 -53.24 8.55
CA ILE A 646 -11.88 -51.99 8.96
C ILE A 646 -12.99 -51.08 9.51
N GLY A 647 -12.94 -50.68 10.78
CA GLY A 647 -14.04 -50.17 11.62
C GLY A 647 -14.76 -48.86 11.21
N SER A 648 -14.97 -48.57 9.93
CA SER A 648 -15.74 -47.41 9.44
C SER A 648 -16.79 -47.84 8.40
N GLN A 649 -18.02 -48.09 8.84
CA GLN A 649 -19.03 -48.73 7.99
C GLN A 649 -19.68 -47.79 6.96
N LYS A 650 -19.79 -46.48 7.21
CA LYS A 650 -20.66 -45.62 6.38
C LYS A 650 -19.93 -45.03 5.19
N GLU A 651 -18.82 -44.34 5.40
CA GLU A 651 -18.03 -43.71 4.34
C GLU A 651 -17.39 -44.73 3.40
N CYS A 652 -16.94 -45.89 3.91
CA CYS A 652 -16.35 -46.94 3.07
C CYS A 652 -17.42 -47.54 2.13
N VAL A 653 -18.64 -47.75 2.64
CA VAL A 653 -19.78 -48.19 1.84
C VAL A 653 -20.18 -47.12 0.82
N GLU A 654 -20.19 -45.84 1.19
CA GLU A 654 -20.44 -44.74 0.28
C GLU A 654 -19.40 -44.65 -0.84
N MET A 655 -18.13 -45.04 -0.61
CA MET A 655 -17.10 -45.07 -1.66
C MET A 655 -17.21 -46.24 -2.64
N THR A 656 -18.05 -47.24 -2.39
CA THR A 656 -18.22 -48.36 -3.34
C THR A 656 -18.82 -47.87 -4.66
N SER A 657 -18.37 -48.47 -5.76
CA SER A 657 -18.78 -48.08 -7.12
C SER A 657 -20.30 -48.17 -7.36
N THR A 658 -21.01 -49.00 -6.59
CA THR A 658 -22.45 -49.23 -6.70
C THR A 658 -23.29 -48.42 -5.71
N SER A 659 -22.67 -47.61 -4.84
CA SER A 659 -23.39 -46.89 -3.79
C SER A 659 -24.34 -45.83 -4.36
N SER A 660 -25.42 -45.54 -3.62
CA SER A 660 -26.33 -44.44 -3.97
C SER A 660 -25.61 -43.08 -3.96
N PHE A 661 -24.63 -42.91 -3.07
CA PHE A 661 -23.76 -41.75 -3.01
C PHE A 661 -22.97 -41.57 -4.31
N MET A 662 -22.19 -42.57 -4.74
CA MET A 662 -21.37 -42.48 -5.96
C MET A 662 -22.23 -42.29 -7.21
N ASN A 663 -23.38 -42.96 -7.29
CA ASN A 663 -24.34 -42.81 -8.38
C ASN A 663 -24.89 -41.38 -8.44
N SER A 664 -25.13 -40.73 -7.30
CA SER A 664 -25.55 -39.34 -7.25
C SER A 664 -24.41 -38.39 -7.62
N LEU A 665 -23.22 -38.58 -7.04
CA LEU A 665 -22.05 -37.72 -7.25
C LEU A 665 -21.59 -37.67 -8.72
N ASN A 666 -21.75 -38.76 -9.47
CA ASN A 666 -21.33 -38.88 -10.86
C ASN A 666 -22.40 -38.49 -11.90
N LYS A 667 -23.54 -37.94 -11.48
CA LYS A 667 -24.53 -37.39 -12.42
C LYS A 667 -23.96 -36.18 -13.16
N ILE A 668 -24.23 -36.06 -14.46
CA ILE A 668 -23.72 -34.97 -15.32
C ILE A 668 -24.07 -33.58 -14.76
N GLN A 669 -25.25 -33.40 -14.16
CA GLN A 669 -25.63 -32.11 -13.55
C GLN A 669 -24.73 -31.66 -12.40
N ASN A 670 -24.02 -32.61 -11.76
CA ASN A 670 -23.14 -32.39 -10.62
C ASN A 670 -21.69 -32.17 -11.05
N ASN A 671 -21.40 -32.22 -12.36
CA ASN A 671 -20.07 -31.88 -12.87
C ASN A 671 -19.83 -30.37 -12.69
N PRO A 672 -18.66 -29.96 -12.17
CA PRO A 672 -18.30 -28.55 -12.09
C PRO A 672 -18.28 -27.89 -13.47
N LYS A 673 -18.75 -26.63 -13.52
CA LYS A 673 -18.98 -25.88 -14.76
C LYS A 673 -18.05 -24.68 -14.94
N LYS A 674 -17.59 -24.08 -13.83
CA LYS A 674 -16.80 -22.83 -13.80
C LYS A 674 -15.34 -23.10 -13.45
N ILE A 675 -15.04 -24.12 -12.66
CA ILE A 675 -13.68 -24.39 -12.16
C ILE A 675 -12.93 -25.43 -12.99
N LYS A 676 -11.61 -25.28 -13.05
CA LYS A 676 -10.71 -26.28 -13.65
C LYS A 676 -10.43 -27.38 -12.63
N MET A 677 -10.50 -28.63 -13.09
CA MET A 677 -10.16 -29.80 -12.30
C MET A 677 -8.97 -30.56 -12.90
N TYR A 678 -8.17 -31.13 -12.01
CA TYR A 678 -6.98 -31.91 -12.34
C TYR A 678 -6.98 -33.21 -11.55
N THR A 679 -6.49 -34.30 -12.12
CA THR A 679 -6.33 -35.56 -11.41
C THR A 679 -4.90 -36.10 -11.56
N PHE A 680 -4.34 -36.67 -10.48
CA PHE A 680 -3.15 -37.50 -10.53
C PHE A 680 -3.57 -38.96 -10.49
N VAL A 681 -3.30 -39.68 -11.59
CA VAL A 681 -3.75 -41.06 -11.83
C VAL A 681 -2.58 -42.02 -11.66
N GLY A 682 -2.58 -42.81 -10.60
CA GLY A 682 -1.57 -43.86 -10.42
C GLY A 682 -1.80 -45.02 -11.39
N ARG A 683 -0.73 -45.40 -12.10
CA ARG A 683 -0.72 -46.53 -13.03
C ARG A 683 0.49 -47.42 -12.75
N GLY A 684 0.26 -48.71 -12.60
CA GLY A 684 1.35 -49.69 -12.45
C GLY A 684 1.04 -50.88 -11.55
N CYS A 685 -0.05 -50.85 -10.79
CA CYS A 685 -0.49 -51.97 -9.98
C CYS A 685 -1.56 -52.78 -10.71
N ASN A 686 -1.39 -54.10 -10.77
CA ASN A 686 -2.40 -55.01 -11.30
C ASN A 686 -3.47 -55.27 -10.22
N MET A 687 -4.70 -54.90 -10.51
CA MET A 687 -5.87 -55.00 -9.63
C MET A 687 -6.92 -55.85 -10.34
N ASP A 688 -6.83 -57.17 -10.18
CA ASP A 688 -7.69 -58.17 -10.82
C ASP A 688 -7.76 -58.01 -12.37
N GLY A 689 -6.60 -57.84 -13.01
CA GLY A 689 -6.46 -57.76 -14.47
C GLY A 689 -6.61 -56.35 -15.05
N LYS A 690 -6.87 -55.36 -14.20
CA LYS A 690 -6.93 -53.94 -14.57
C LYS A 690 -5.78 -53.15 -13.94
N GLY A 691 -5.40 -52.04 -14.57
CA GLY A 691 -4.36 -51.16 -14.05
C GLY A 691 -4.92 -50.15 -13.04
N GLY A 692 -4.17 -49.91 -11.96
CA GLY A 692 -4.46 -48.87 -10.97
C GLY A 692 -3.29 -48.59 -10.06
N ASP A 693 -3.59 -48.07 -8.87
CA ASP A 693 -2.61 -47.67 -7.86
C ASP A 693 -2.54 -48.62 -6.64
N GLY A 694 -3.27 -49.73 -6.69
CA GLY A 694 -3.37 -50.73 -5.62
C GLY A 694 -4.59 -50.53 -4.72
N ILE A 695 -5.27 -49.38 -4.79
CA ILE A 695 -6.53 -49.10 -4.07
C ILE A 695 -7.64 -48.70 -5.05
N SER A 696 -7.32 -47.83 -6.00
CA SER A 696 -8.21 -47.29 -7.02
C SER A 696 -7.75 -47.70 -8.42
N LEU A 697 -8.71 -48.15 -9.25
CA LEU A 697 -8.46 -48.37 -10.68
C LEU A 697 -8.19 -47.04 -11.37
N ALA A 698 -7.27 -47.01 -12.34
CA ALA A 698 -6.95 -45.78 -13.08
C ALA A 698 -8.20 -45.18 -13.76
N GLU A 699 -9.05 -46.03 -14.32
CA GLU A 699 -10.34 -45.63 -14.92
C GLU A 699 -11.33 -45.03 -13.91
N SER A 700 -11.21 -45.39 -12.63
CA SER A 700 -12.03 -44.83 -11.55
C SER A 700 -11.53 -43.46 -11.13
N VAL A 701 -10.21 -43.22 -11.16
CA VAL A 701 -9.62 -41.92 -10.83
C VAL A 701 -9.88 -40.88 -11.91
N GLU A 702 -9.91 -41.29 -13.18
CA GLU A 702 -10.08 -40.39 -14.33
C GLU A 702 -11.47 -39.75 -14.43
N LEU A 703 -11.50 -38.43 -14.63
CA LEU A 703 -12.71 -37.64 -14.89
C LEU A 703 -12.64 -37.04 -16.29
N SER A 704 -13.74 -37.14 -17.06
CA SER A 704 -13.79 -36.66 -18.45
C SER A 704 -13.74 -35.13 -18.58
N TYR A 705 -14.08 -34.41 -17.51
CA TYR A 705 -14.05 -32.95 -17.43
C TYR A 705 -12.83 -32.43 -16.65
N ALA A 706 -11.87 -33.30 -16.33
CA ALA A 706 -10.61 -32.93 -15.69
C ALA A 706 -9.42 -33.18 -16.62
N LEU A 707 -8.33 -32.47 -16.38
CA LEU A 707 -7.03 -32.81 -16.96
C LEU A 707 -6.38 -33.93 -16.14
N ASN A 708 -6.23 -35.10 -16.74
CA ASN A 708 -5.75 -36.30 -16.05
C ASN A 708 -4.25 -36.49 -16.28
N PHE A 709 -3.46 -36.46 -15.21
CA PHE A 709 -2.01 -36.64 -15.23
C PHE A 709 -1.61 -38.04 -14.75
N PRO A 710 -1.17 -38.93 -15.65
CA PRO A 710 -0.74 -40.27 -15.26
C PRO A 710 0.63 -40.22 -14.57
N ILE A 711 0.71 -40.91 -13.42
CA ILE A 711 1.92 -41.19 -12.66
C ILE A 711 2.20 -42.68 -12.76
N GLN A 712 3.30 -43.02 -13.44
CA GLN A 712 3.73 -44.40 -13.61
C GLN A 712 4.54 -44.83 -12.39
N GLY A 713 4.20 -45.97 -11.80
CA GLY A 713 4.89 -46.54 -10.65
C GLY A 713 4.73 -48.07 -10.57
N ALA A 714 4.99 -48.64 -9.41
CA ALA A 714 4.80 -50.07 -9.16
C ALA A 714 4.39 -50.30 -7.70
N CYS A 715 3.52 -51.28 -7.46
CA CYS A 715 3.20 -51.73 -6.10
C CYS A 715 4.30 -52.68 -5.61
N SER A 716 4.74 -52.48 -4.38
CA SER A 716 5.64 -53.40 -3.66
C SER A 716 4.82 -54.32 -2.75
N SER A 717 5.45 -55.34 -2.15
CA SER A 717 4.79 -56.19 -1.15
C SER A 717 4.31 -55.42 0.08
N ASP A 718 4.94 -54.28 0.37
CA ASP A 718 4.81 -53.59 1.67
C ASP A 718 4.07 -52.25 1.57
N LYS A 719 4.00 -51.63 0.38
CA LYS A 719 3.30 -50.35 0.12
C LYS A 719 2.66 -50.31 -1.27
N THR A 720 1.47 -49.72 -1.32
CA THR A 720 0.73 -49.48 -2.58
C THR A 720 1.21 -48.21 -3.27
N LEU A 721 1.07 -48.13 -4.60
CA LEU A 721 1.36 -46.89 -5.34
C LEU A 721 0.46 -45.74 -4.85
N HIS A 722 -0.77 -46.04 -4.43
CA HIS A 722 -1.71 -45.08 -3.86
C HIS A 722 -1.08 -44.26 -2.72
N GLU A 723 -0.49 -44.94 -1.73
CA GLU A 723 0.18 -44.30 -0.59
C GLU A 723 1.41 -43.49 -1.01
N GLU A 724 2.13 -43.96 -2.03
CA GLU A 724 3.36 -43.32 -2.48
C GLU A 724 3.13 -42.14 -3.44
N LEU A 725 1.90 -41.89 -3.93
CA LEU A 725 1.61 -40.75 -4.81
C LEU A 725 2.01 -39.41 -4.19
N ARG A 726 2.00 -39.30 -2.86
CA ARG A 726 2.42 -38.10 -2.11
C ARG A 726 3.93 -38.04 -1.85
N ASN A 727 4.68 -39.12 -2.15
CA ASN A 727 6.13 -39.15 -2.00
C ASN A 727 6.81 -38.52 -3.22
N ILE A 728 6.90 -37.20 -3.18
CA ILE A 728 7.46 -36.38 -4.28
C ILE A 728 8.94 -36.63 -4.54
N GLU A 729 9.69 -37.26 -3.64
CA GLU A 729 11.08 -37.67 -3.92
C GLU A 729 11.12 -38.89 -4.85
N LYS A 730 10.19 -39.84 -4.65
CA LYS A 730 10.08 -41.03 -5.50
C LYS A 730 9.39 -40.71 -6.83
N TYR A 731 8.41 -39.81 -6.81
CA TYR A 731 7.65 -39.38 -7.99
C TYR A 731 7.70 -37.85 -8.18
N PRO A 732 8.86 -37.27 -8.55
CA PRO A 732 9.05 -35.81 -8.63
C PRO A 732 8.08 -35.10 -9.59
N LYS A 733 7.65 -35.81 -10.65
CA LYS A 733 6.65 -35.31 -11.61
C LYS A 733 5.35 -34.84 -10.94
N VAL A 734 4.99 -35.42 -9.79
CA VAL A 734 3.81 -34.98 -9.02
C VAL A 734 3.95 -33.53 -8.59
N TYR A 735 5.10 -33.17 -8.00
CA TYR A 735 5.36 -31.82 -7.53
C TYR A 735 5.52 -30.82 -8.70
N ASP A 736 6.27 -31.19 -9.74
CA ASP A 736 6.48 -30.32 -10.90
C ASP A 736 5.14 -29.96 -11.59
N THR A 737 4.25 -30.95 -11.68
CA THR A 737 2.91 -30.76 -12.23
C THR A 737 2.04 -29.93 -11.28
N LEU A 738 2.09 -30.18 -9.96
CA LEU A 738 1.38 -29.39 -8.96
C LEU A 738 1.78 -27.91 -9.05
N LYS A 739 3.07 -27.61 -9.08
CA LYS A 739 3.60 -26.26 -9.23
C LYS A 739 3.09 -25.58 -10.50
N THR A 740 3.11 -26.30 -11.62
CA THR A 740 2.58 -25.80 -12.91
C THR A 740 1.08 -25.53 -12.85
N ILE A 741 0.30 -26.33 -12.12
CA ILE A 741 -1.14 -26.09 -11.96
C ILE A 741 -1.38 -24.85 -11.11
N LEU A 742 -0.61 -24.67 -10.03
CA LEU A 742 -0.76 -23.54 -9.11
C LEU A 742 -0.39 -22.21 -9.77
N SER A 743 0.57 -22.18 -10.70
CA SER A 743 1.01 -20.97 -11.40
C SER A 743 0.12 -20.50 -12.57
N GLN A 744 -0.89 -21.29 -12.96
CA GLN A 744 -1.86 -20.92 -14.02
C GLN A 744 -2.95 -19.98 -13.52
#